data_AF-V6U4R0-F1
#
_entry.id   AF-V6U4R0-F1
#
_cell.length_a   1.000
_cell.length_b   1.000
_cell.length_c   1.000
_cell.angle_alpha   90.00
_cell.angle_beta   90.00
_cell.angle_gamma   90.00
#
_symmetry.space_group_name_H-M   'P 1'
#
loop_
_entity.id
_entity.type
_entity.pdbx_description
1 polymer ?
#
loop_
_entity_poly.entity_id
_entity_poly.type
_entity_poly.pdbx_seq_one_letter_code
_entity_poly.pdbx_strand_id
1 'polypeptide(L)'
;MLLKTEKLHLNMESADLLERNIRTMIEASSRKVREEAALQLQQTLSSGSLVPEQELSVLGAYLTRFRDPSEAMRLCVVEIVRGSFPNLNCLDAVLPRVIHEIYTILACTPVTEIEKSEVVRLLLLKLLLRVIHTCNEENPSLVESLSLFFKEITEILKAQMQDQAPENRIMINKCLFKLSKTYQKRSHLWGKEIIRDLTTAMLETYKHTVYTVRMTTVDTLCSIHLSPASEDIATLVAPYVPLLVTDSNLNVRRSVATMAAVWLDEHIDRHVYLDFFCGILLSLALDRDINKEVFDLFIACGDVYEREHKDDLRLSKELNQPPIIASYNKFLQRVAPHSYLENVARLISGSESIESLESCRKVLRLGLGCRCLAEKTAVKVIKAVLADITGSNDRYRSKACDMLAMLLITNEHNNIRYSPTILEQLISFFVGERIRNDMQEQLSRILDSVFSFLIPQEIICFILSFYRRSQLSVRQLGGLLTLIKQFIDLRTFFIREGIQYTVKEHNLDVGYLVKIINEILLKDNVLYSDDAYVQVRFKDAIYSTVKYLILLRKNSTTGEAFEASLQEVGEGKDISDVPDLLSKLTICIISAESKSIPDNAVAAALESPYGKVKHSGIDQRCRAPVTASDVDLNRYESETMTELLKVYLGKDYATNNVTSKYFTKSFELINLDPSSYDLEKRMSFLMRMMLSFISAGYQLPSEVEDTMRRLFIQLMRLTNKTDYSTSVRVAACRCIYLVISCLTRTLSMNNPNMRYFFAQILLVSTWQFGARTPECLEYFLRALASMASNLTTESFDLLCQAQKDCFGTLLGRIVSNLDADTPGCRIAALDILRGVYRYIDYIRTLELLYQLVQRVNDCVSSITVDSLYLCGDILSFHQEKAAEDSEKVTTPGRPTLLVIANRELLRLLVLHVDDSVSEISDACVTLLKQMRSMCTQLTCYNIKQLCEERLERCSRKARYTDLKALYEDVQSAPAADEEEMLLTREYEEEVAKREREHENMGKTLGCQDPTVLDTNTKNNK
;
A
#
# COMPACT_ATOMS: atom_id res chain seq x y z
N MET A 1 -79.33 -62.34 50.24
CA MET A 1 -78.79 -63.38 49.34
C MET A 1 -79.15 -63.12 47.87
N LEU A 2 -80.38 -62.73 47.53
CA LEU A 2 -80.82 -62.41 46.15
C LEU A 2 -79.97 -61.32 45.42
N LEU A 3 -79.54 -60.26 46.12
CA LEU A 3 -78.63 -59.22 45.58
C LEU A 3 -77.18 -59.68 45.31
N LYS A 4 -76.76 -60.83 45.87
CA LYS A 4 -75.41 -61.40 45.65
C LYS A 4 -75.40 -62.25 44.38
N THR A 5 -76.51 -62.94 44.10
CA THR A 5 -76.72 -63.74 42.89
C THR A 5 -76.93 -62.89 41.63
N GLU A 6 -77.63 -61.74 41.70
CA GLU A 6 -77.76 -60.83 40.54
C GLU A 6 -76.43 -60.17 40.15
N LYS A 7 -75.61 -59.75 41.12
CA LYS A 7 -74.25 -59.21 40.86
C LYS A 7 -73.30 -60.27 40.28
N LEU A 8 -73.46 -61.53 40.67
CA LEU A 8 -72.71 -62.67 40.10
C LEU A 8 -73.18 -62.99 38.67
N HIS A 9 -74.47 -62.90 38.37
CA HIS A 9 -75.01 -63.14 37.03
C HIS A 9 -74.64 -62.03 36.04
N LEU A 10 -74.73 -60.76 36.45
CA LEU A 10 -74.30 -59.60 35.65
C LEU A 10 -72.78 -59.62 35.35
N ASN A 11 -71.96 -60.06 36.30
CA ASN A 11 -70.51 -60.21 36.09
C ASN A 11 -70.16 -61.42 35.21
N MET A 12 -70.99 -62.47 35.18
CA MET A 12 -70.81 -63.62 34.27
C MET A 12 -71.20 -63.28 32.83
N GLU A 13 -72.32 -62.57 32.60
CA GLU A 13 -72.71 -62.12 31.26
C GLU A 13 -71.68 -61.16 30.64
N SER A 14 -71.05 -60.29 31.45
CA SER A 14 -70.00 -59.40 30.95
C SER A 14 -68.70 -60.14 30.58
N ALA A 15 -68.37 -61.21 31.31
CA ALA A 15 -67.19 -62.03 31.02
C ALA A 15 -67.37 -62.90 29.76
N ASP A 16 -68.55 -63.51 29.60
CA ASP A 16 -68.90 -64.29 28.40
C ASP A 16 -68.95 -63.41 27.14
N LEU A 17 -69.43 -62.16 27.27
CA LEU A 17 -69.44 -61.19 26.18
C LEU A 17 -68.01 -60.77 25.79
N LEU A 18 -67.12 -60.58 26.77
CA LEU A 18 -65.72 -60.25 26.55
C LEU A 18 -65.01 -61.38 25.79
N GLU A 19 -65.15 -62.63 26.24
CA GLU A 19 -64.52 -63.79 25.60
C GLU A 19 -65.09 -64.06 24.20
N ARG A 20 -66.40 -63.89 24.02
CA ARG A 20 -67.05 -63.95 22.70
C ARG A 20 -66.48 -62.91 21.74
N ASN A 21 -66.31 -61.67 22.19
CA ASN A 21 -65.76 -60.61 21.36
C ASN A 21 -64.28 -60.82 21.04
N ILE A 22 -63.48 -61.32 21.98
CA ILE A 22 -62.09 -61.75 21.72
C ILE A 22 -62.06 -62.84 20.64
N ARG A 23 -62.87 -63.90 20.78
CA ARG A 23 -62.93 -64.99 19.79
C ARG A 23 -63.38 -64.50 18.42
N THR A 24 -64.41 -63.64 18.39
CA THR A 24 -64.93 -63.04 17.16
C THR A 24 -63.86 -62.20 16.45
N MET A 25 -63.08 -61.41 17.19
CA MET A 25 -61.97 -60.63 16.64
C MET A 25 -60.85 -61.51 16.06
N ILE A 26 -60.58 -62.68 16.65
CA ILE A 26 -59.49 -63.57 16.21
C ILE A 26 -59.92 -64.47 15.04
N GLU A 27 -61.13 -65.00 15.05
CA GLU A 27 -61.54 -66.11 14.18
C GLU A 27 -62.45 -65.69 13.02
N ALA A 28 -63.15 -64.55 13.11
CA ALA A 28 -64.12 -64.18 12.08
C ALA A 28 -63.45 -63.94 10.73
N SER A 29 -64.01 -64.50 9.66
CA SER A 29 -63.49 -64.36 8.28
C SER A 29 -63.68 -62.94 7.74
N SER A 30 -64.78 -62.26 8.11
CA SER A 30 -65.10 -60.90 7.66
C SER A 30 -64.32 -59.83 8.44
N ARG A 31 -63.62 -58.96 7.71
CA ARG A 31 -62.91 -57.79 8.28
C ARG A 31 -63.82 -56.92 9.12
N LYS A 32 -65.01 -56.58 8.62
CA LYS A 32 -65.96 -55.68 9.31
C LYS A 32 -66.40 -56.24 10.67
N VAL A 33 -66.60 -57.56 10.73
CA VAL A 33 -67.00 -58.25 11.96
C VAL A 33 -65.85 -58.26 12.98
N ARG A 34 -64.61 -58.47 12.53
CA ARG A 34 -63.42 -58.35 13.40
C ARG A 34 -63.26 -56.92 13.93
N GLU A 35 -63.45 -55.92 13.06
CA GLU A 35 -63.32 -54.49 13.40
C GLU A 35 -64.39 -54.03 14.40
N GLU A 36 -65.64 -54.45 14.22
CA GLU A 36 -66.72 -54.15 15.17
C GLU A 36 -66.47 -54.79 16.54
N ALA A 37 -66.01 -56.05 16.58
CA ALA A 37 -65.60 -56.70 17.82
C ALA A 37 -64.43 -55.96 18.51
N ALA A 38 -63.45 -55.48 17.73
CA ALA A 38 -62.34 -54.69 18.26
C ALA A 38 -62.80 -53.36 18.88
N LEU A 39 -63.74 -52.65 18.24
CA LEU A 39 -64.29 -51.39 18.77
C LEU A 39 -65.15 -51.60 20.02
N GLN A 40 -65.91 -52.69 20.09
CA GLN A 40 -66.67 -53.05 21.30
C GLN A 40 -65.72 -53.34 22.47
N LEU A 41 -64.65 -54.10 22.23
CA LEU A 41 -63.61 -54.35 23.24
C LEU A 41 -62.91 -53.05 23.68
N GLN A 42 -62.71 -52.08 22.77
CA GLN A 42 -62.12 -50.78 23.12
C GLN A 42 -63.02 -50.01 24.08
N GLN A 43 -64.34 -50.00 23.86
CA GLN A 43 -65.28 -49.34 24.76
C GLN A 43 -65.23 -49.94 26.16
N THR A 44 -65.14 -51.28 26.25
CA THR A 44 -64.99 -51.98 27.54
C THR A 44 -63.67 -51.61 28.21
N LEU A 45 -62.56 -51.61 27.46
CA LEU A 45 -61.24 -51.24 27.97
C LEU A 45 -61.18 -49.78 28.45
N SER A 46 -61.85 -48.87 27.74
CA SER A 46 -61.91 -47.44 28.07
C SER A 46 -62.77 -47.13 29.30
N SER A 47 -63.69 -48.04 29.66
CA SER A 47 -64.59 -47.87 30.81
C SER A 47 -63.89 -48.01 32.17
N GLY A 48 -62.65 -48.52 32.20
CA GLY A 48 -61.88 -48.74 33.43
C GLY A 48 -62.47 -49.80 34.37
N SER A 49 -63.44 -50.59 33.90
CA SER A 49 -64.15 -51.59 34.70
C SER A 49 -63.50 -52.98 34.72
N LEU A 50 -62.44 -53.18 33.93
CA LEU A 50 -61.77 -54.47 33.77
C LEU A 50 -60.70 -54.70 34.84
N VAL A 51 -60.58 -55.97 35.26
CA VAL A 51 -59.49 -56.43 36.13
C VAL A 51 -58.21 -56.62 35.29
N PRO A 52 -56.99 -56.43 35.83
CA PRO A 52 -55.74 -56.52 35.05
C PRO A 52 -55.58 -57.79 34.19
N GLU A 53 -56.08 -58.95 34.64
CA GLU A 53 -56.04 -60.21 33.87
C GLU A 53 -56.93 -60.17 32.62
N GLN A 54 -58.07 -59.50 32.72
CA GLN A 54 -59.01 -59.31 31.60
C GLN A 54 -58.44 -58.30 30.61
N GLU A 55 -57.85 -57.20 31.09
CA GLU A 55 -57.10 -56.25 30.25
C GLU A 55 -55.98 -56.97 29.48
N LEU A 56 -55.19 -57.80 30.16
CA LEU A 56 -54.10 -58.57 29.56
C LEU A 56 -54.59 -59.54 28.47
N SER A 57 -55.75 -60.16 28.68
CA SER A 57 -56.37 -61.08 27.72
C SER A 57 -56.84 -60.33 26.46
N VAL A 58 -57.49 -59.18 26.63
CA VAL A 58 -57.92 -58.31 25.52
C VAL A 58 -56.72 -57.78 24.75
N LEU A 59 -55.68 -57.30 25.44
CA LEU A 59 -54.45 -56.80 24.81
C LEU A 59 -53.70 -57.92 24.09
N GLY A 60 -53.63 -59.11 24.68
CA GLY A 60 -53.08 -60.29 24.03
C GLY A 60 -53.78 -60.58 22.70
N ALA A 61 -55.11 -60.51 22.68
CA ALA A 61 -55.88 -60.68 21.46
C ALA A 61 -55.58 -59.58 20.42
N TYR A 62 -55.51 -58.30 20.81
CA TYR A 62 -55.16 -57.21 19.89
C TYR A 62 -53.76 -57.36 19.29
N LEU A 63 -52.78 -57.76 20.11
CA LEU A 63 -51.39 -57.96 19.68
C LEU A 63 -51.29 -59.03 18.59
N THR A 64 -52.04 -60.14 18.69
CA THR A 64 -52.07 -61.15 17.61
C THR A 64 -52.64 -60.62 16.29
N ARG A 65 -53.38 -59.50 16.31
CA ARG A 65 -53.96 -58.86 15.13
C ARG A 65 -53.08 -57.76 14.54
N PHE A 66 -51.91 -57.49 15.14
CA PHE A 66 -50.90 -56.62 14.50
C PHE A 66 -50.40 -57.19 13.16
N ARG A 67 -50.62 -58.49 12.92
CA ARG A 67 -50.31 -59.21 11.69
C ARG A 67 -51.56 -59.64 10.91
N ASP A 68 -52.71 -59.02 11.15
CA ASP A 68 -53.95 -59.35 10.41
C ASP A 68 -53.71 -59.17 8.89
N PRO A 69 -54.25 -60.05 8.02
CA PRO A 69 -54.12 -59.89 6.58
C PRO A 69 -54.66 -58.55 6.07
N SER A 70 -55.64 -57.96 6.75
CA SER A 70 -56.20 -56.65 6.40
C SER A 70 -55.41 -55.51 7.03
N GLU A 71 -54.86 -54.62 6.19
CA GLU A 71 -54.19 -53.40 6.64
C GLU A 71 -55.09 -52.52 7.53
N ALA A 72 -56.36 -52.35 7.15
CA ALA A 72 -57.30 -51.56 7.95
C ALA A 72 -57.51 -52.15 9.35
N MET A 73 -57.50 -53.48 9.48
CA MET A 73 -57.59 -54.14 10.79
C MET A 73 -56.31 -53.91 11.60
N ARG A 74 -55.12 -54.05 10.98
CA ARG A 74 -53.83 -53.75 11.62
C ARG A 74 -53.81 -52.30 12.16
N LEU A 75 -54.22 -51.34 11.33
CA LEU A 75 -54.30 -49.93 11.72
C LEU A 75 -55.27 -49.72 12.89
N CYS A 76 -56.46 -50.30 12.83
CA CYS A 76 -57.46 -50.19 13.88
C CYS A 76 -56.93 -50.69 15.23
N VAL A 77 -56.38 -51.91 15.27
CA VAL A 77 -55.92 -52.50 16.55
C VAL A 77 -54.69 -51.80 17.11
N VAL A 78 -53.73 -51.40 16.27
CA VAL A 78 -52.54 -50.68 16.75
C VAL A 78 -52.94 -49.31 17.32
N GLU A 79 -53.90 -48.61 16.70
CA GLU A 79 -54.40 -47.33 17.20
C GLU A 79 -55.17 -47.48 18.53
N ILE A 80 -55.99 -48.52 18.65
CA ILE A 80 -56.70 -48.85 19.91
C ILE A 80 -55.70 -49.09 21.03
N VAL A 81 -54.68 -49.94 20.79
CA VAL A 81 -53.64 -50.23 21.79
C VAL A 81 -52.87 -48.96 22.14
N ARG A 82 -52.46 -48.17 21.15
CA ARG A 82 -51.74 -46.90 21.36
C ARG A 82 -52.54 -45.88 22.18
N GLY A 83 -53.84 -45.76 21.91
CA GLY A 83 -54.74 -44.83 22.61
C GLY A 83 -54.96 -45.25 24.06
N SER A 84 -55.03 -46.55 24.31
CA SER A 84 -55.36 -47.10 25.63
C SER A 84 -54.15 -47.29 26.53
N PHE A 85 -52.95 -47.42 25.95
CA PHE A 85 -51.73 -47.81 26.67
C PHE A 85 -51.48 -47.05 27.99
N PRO A 86 -51.54 -45.71 28.06
CA PRO A 86 -51.21 -44.97 29.30
C PRO A 86 -52.15 -45.24 30.47
N ASN A 87 -53.36 -45.74 30.21
CA ASN A 87 -54.42 -45.90 31.21
C ASN A 87 -54.57 -47.35 31.68
N LEU A 88 -53.69 -48.26 31.23
CA LEU A 88 -53.77 -49.68 31.56
C LEU A 88 -53.27 -49.95 32.98
N ASN A 89 -53.93 -50.87 33.68
CA ASN A 89 -53.50 -51.32 35.00
C ASN A 89 -52.48 -52.47 34.91
N CYS A 90 -52.35 -53.11 33.74
CA CYS A 90 -51.47 -54.26 33.47
C CYS A 90 -50.18 -53.92 32.71
N LEU A 91 -49.69 -52.68 32.81
CA LEU A 91 -48.55 -52.16 32.02
C LEU A 91 -47.29 -53.03 32.08
N ASP A 92 -46.82 -53.39 33.28
CA ASP A 92 -45.61 -54.22 33.46
C ASP A 92 -45.75 -55.61 32.82
N ALA A 93 -46.95 -56.20 32.88
CA ALA A 93 -47.21 -57.54 32.35
C ALA A 93 -47.35 -57.55 30.81
N VAL A 94 -47.90 -56.49 30.22
CA VAL A 94 -48.13 -56.42 28.77
C VAL A 94 -46.90 -55.93 28.00
N LEU A 95 -46.04 -55.13 28.63
CA LEU A 95 -44.89 -54.49 28.00
C LEU A 95 -43.98 -55.46 27.21
N PRO A 96 -43.55 -56.62 27.77
CA PRO A 96 -42.70 -57.57 27.05
C PRO A 96 -43.33 -58.05 25.73
N ARG A 97 -44.64 -58.31 25.74
CA ARG A 97 -45.39 -58.78 24.57
C ARG A 97 -45.51 -57.68 23.51
N VAL A 98 -45.78 -56.44 23.94
CA VAL A 98 -45.87 -55.29 23.01
C VAL A 98 -44.53 -55.06 22.31
N ILE A 99 -43.42 -55.02 23.05
CA ILE A 99 -42.09 -54.80 22.46
C ILE A 99 -41.72 -55.96 21.54
N HIS A 100 -41.99 -57.21 21.93
CA HIS A 100 -41.73 -58.38 21.09
C HIS A 100 -42.50 -58.34 19.76
N GLU A 101 -43.79 -58.00 19.78
CA GLU A 101 -44.57 -57.88 18.54
C GLU A 101 -44.05 -56.76 17.64
N ILE A 102 -43.71 -55.60 18.20
CA ILE A 102 -43.12 -54.50 17.41
C ILE A 102 -41.77 -54.93 16.82
N TYR A 103 -40.92 -55.59 17.62
CA TYR A 103 -39.61 -56.10 17.19
C TYR A 103 -39.73 -57.07 16.03
N THR A 104 -40.65 -58.02 16.15
CA THR A 104 -40.81 -59.07 15.15
C THR A 104 -41.43 -58.56 13.85
N ILE A 105 -42.18 -57.45 13.87
CA ILE A 105 -42.78 -56.83 12.67
C ILE A 105 -41.82 -55.85 11.98
N LEU A 106 -41.01 -55.12 12.75
CA LEU A 106 -40.17 -54.04 12.23
C LEU A 106 -38.68 -54.40 12.10
N ALA A 107 -38.16 -55.35 12.86
CA ALA A 107 -36.71 -55.60 12.93
C ALA A 107 -36.31 -57.03 12.54
N CYS A 108 -37.16 -58.02 12.83
CA CYS A 108 -36.80 -59.43 12.65
C CYS A 108 -36.70 -59.83 11.16
N THR A 109 -35.55 -60.37 10.77
CA THR A 109 -35.28 -60.96 9.44
C THR A 109 -35.82 -62.40 9.36
N PRO A 110 -36.27 -62.91 8.19
CA PRO A 110 -35.97 -62.45 6.82
C PRO A 110 -36.83 -61.28 6.29
N VAL A 111 -36.26 -60.48 5.38
CA VAL A 111 -36.82 -59.24 4.80
C VAL A 111 -38.22 -59.39 4.19
N THR A 112 -38.61 -60.61 3.79
CA THR A 112 -39.93 -60.92 3.23
C THR A 112 -41.08 -60.76 4.21
N GLU A 113 -40.81 -60.74 5.53
CA GLU A 113 -41.82 -60.64 6.59
C GLU A 113 -41.94 -59.24 7.22
N ILE A 114 -41.08 -58.29 6.85
CA ILE A 114 -41.14 -56.92 7.36
C ILE A 114 -42.39 -56.21 6.82
N GLU A 115 -43.10 -55.47 7.68
CA GLU A 115 -44.33 -54.76 7.31
C GLU A 115 -44.11 -53.81 6.13
N LYS A 116 -44.90 -53.98 5.06
CA LYS A 116 -44.75 -53.24 3.80
C LYS A 116 -45.51 -51.89 3.82
N SER A 117 -46.62 -51.79 4.55
CA SER A 117 -47.37 -50.54 4.64
C SER A 117 -46.61 -49.51 5.46
N GLU A 118 -46.26 -48.37 4.83
CA GLU A 118 -45.63 -47.25 5.51
C GLU A 118 -46.51 -46.68 6.64
N VAL A 119 -47.84 -46.74 6.48
CA VAL A 119 -48.81 -46.22 7.44
C VAL A 119 -48.86 -47.12 8.68
N VAL A 120 -48.81 -48.44 8.49
CA VAL A 120 -48.75 -49.39 9.62
C VAL A 120 -47.42 -49.26 10.35
N ARG A 121 -46.30 -49.17 9.63
CA ARG A 121 -44.98 -48.91 10.24
C ARG A 121 -44.98 -47.62 11.06
N LEU A 122 -45.53 -46.53 10.51
CA LEU A 122 -45.68 -45.26 11.23
C LEU A 122 -46.46 -45.42 12.53
N LEU A 123 -47.56 -46.16 12.49
CA LEU A 123 -48.45 -46.34 13.63
C LEU A 123 -47.80 -47.20 14.72
N LEU A 124 -47.05 -48.24 14.34
CA LEU A 124 -46.24 -49.05 15.25
C LEU A 124 -45.12 -48.22 15.90
N LEU A 125 -44.46 -47.34 15.14
CA LEU A 125 -43.48 -46.41 15.69
C LEU A 125 -44.13 -45.37 16.64
N LYS A 126 -45.35 -44.90 16.34
CA LYS A 126 -46.12 -44.04 17.24
C LYS A 126 -46.55 -44.78 18.52
N LEU A 127 -46.86 -46.07 18.43
CA LEU A 127 -47.08 -46.93 19.60
C LEU A 127 -45.79 -47.07 20.42
N LEU A 128 -44.65 -47.36 19.78
CA LEU A 128 -43.36 -47.42 20.45
C LEU A 128 -43.01 -46.10 21.16
N LEU A 129 -43.20 -44.96 20.50
CA LEU A 129 -43.03 -43.64 21.12
C LEU A 129 -43.96 -43.44 22.33
N ARG A 130 -45.21 -43.94 22.25
CA ARG A 130 -46.15 -43.88 23.37
C ARG A 130 -45.66 -44.72 24.54
N VAL A 131 -45.19 -45.94 24.28
CA VAL A 131 -44.62 -46.83 25.30
C VAL A 131 -43.46 -46.12 26.01
N ILE A 132 -42.51 -45.54 25.26
CA ILE A 132 -41.36 -44.81 25.83
C ILE A 132 -41.82 -43.58 26.64
N HIS A 133 -42.86 -42.86 26.20
CA HIS A 133 -43.39 -41.72 26.96
C HIS A 133 -44.05 -42.12 28.28
N THR A 134 -44.79 -43.23 28.30
CA THR A 134 -45.41 -43.75 29.52
C THR A 134 -44.34 -44.24 30.51
N CYS A 135 -43.20 -44.73 30.00
CA CYS A 135 -42.02 -45.07 30.80
C CYS A 135 -41.21 -43.80 31.15
N ASN A 136 -41.73 -43.02 32.11
CA ASN A 136 -41.11 -41.78 32.60
C ASN A 136 -40.69 -41.91 34.07
N GLU A 137 -40.06 -40.85 34.61
CA GLU A 137 -39.61 -40.82 36.01
C GLU A 137 -40.74 -40.98 37.04
N GLU A 138 -41.99 -40.72 36.65
CA GLU A 138 -43.16 -40.90 37.52
C GLU A 138 -43.51 -42.39 37.75
N ASN A 139 -43.01 -43.28 36.89
CA ASN A 139 -43.25 -44.73 36.95
C ASN A 139 -41.92 -45.51 36.94
N PRO A 140 -41.16 -45.50 38.05
CA PRO A 140 -39.80 -46.06 38.10
C PRO A 140 -39.73 -47.57 37.82
N SER A 141 -40.75 -48.35 38.23
CA SER A 141 -40.82 -49.78 37.93
C SER A 141 -40.89 -50.04 36.43
N LEU A 142 -41.69 -49.26 35.71
CA LEU A 142 -41.87 -49.39 34.27
C LEU A 142 -40.60 -49.00 33.50
N VAL A 143 -39.86 -48.01 34.00
CA VAL A 143 -38.55 -47.62 33.45
C VAL A 143 -37.52 -48.74 33.63
N GLU A 144 -37.53 -49.46 34.75
CA GLU A 144 -36.69 -50.65 34.90
C GLU A 144 -37.14 -51.79 33.97
N SER A 145 -38.44 -52.09 33.90
CA SER A 145 -39.00 -53.09 33.00
C SER A 145 -38.64 -52.83 31.52
N LEU A 146 -38.77 -51.58 31.05
CA LEU A 146 -38.42 -51.20 29.67
C LEU A 146 -36.90 -51.31 29.41
N SER A 147 -36.05 -51.09 30.41
CA SER A 147 -34.60 -51.19 30.25
C SER A 147 -34.11 -52.60 29.90
N LEU A 148 -34.86 -53.64 30.26
CA LEU A 148 -34.58 -55.03 29.89
C LEU A 148 -34.69 -55.27 28.38
N PHE A 149 -35.47 -54.44 27.68
CA PHE A 149 -35.70 -54.52 26.23
C PHE A 149 -34.98 -53.41 25.45
N PHE A 150 -34.03 -52.72 26.11
CA PHE A 150 -33.35 -51.57 25.53
C PHE A 150 -32.65 -51.93 24.20
N LYS A 151 -32.01 -53.11 24.14
CA LYS A 151 -31.33 -53.59 22.94
C LYS A 151 -32.31 -53.79 21.79
N GLU A 152 -33.41 -54.49 22.02
CA GLU A 152 -34.47 -54.74 21.04
C GLU A 152 -35.05 -53.43 20.50
N ILE A 153 -35.29 -52.45 21.38
CA ILE A 153 -35.77 -51.12 20.99
C ILE A 153 -34.75 -50.42 20.08
N THR A 154 -33.46 -50.45 20.44
CA THR A 154 -32.41 -49.84 19.60
C THR A 154 -32.24 -50.56 18.26
N GLU A 155 -32.42 -51.89 18.22
CA GLU A 155 -32.38 -52.67 16.98
C GLU A 155 -33.57 -52.36 16.07
N ILE A 156 -34.79 -52.20 16.62
CA ILE A 156 -35.96 -51.72 15.87
C ILE A 156 -35.65 -50.38 15.21
N LEU A 157 -35.17 -49.42 16.00
CA LEU A 157 -34.94 -48.06 15.52
C LEU A 157 -33.81 -48.04 14.49
N LYS A 158 -32.73 -48.80 14.71
CA LYS A 158 -31.62 -48.97 13.76
C LYS A 158 -32.08 -49.59 12.44
N ALA A 159 -32.84 -50.67 12.47
CA ALA A 159 -33.34 -51.36 11.28
C ALA A 159 -34.24 -50.45 10.43
N GLN A 160 -35.02 -49.59 11.08
CA GLN A 160 -35.98 -48.72 10.41
C GLN A 160 -35.39 -47.38 9.94
N MET A 161 -34.15 -47.01 10.32
CA MET A 161 -33.54 -45.71 9.96
C MET A 161 -33.43 -45.46 8.44
N GLN A 162 -33.45 -46.52 7.64
CA GLN A 162 -33.39 -46.48 6.18
C GLN A 162 -34.77 -46.51 5.50
N ASP A 163 -35.88 -46.36 6.24
CA ASP A 163 -37.24 -46.31 5.67
C ASP A 163 -37.33 -45.23 4.58
N GLN A 164 -38.10 -45.47 3.52
CA GLN A 164 -38.26 -44.50 2.44
C GLN A 164 -39.24 -43.36 2.82
N ALA A 165 -40.13 -43.60 3.78
CA ALA A 165 -41.14 -42.64 4.19
C ALA A 165 -40.56 -41.59 5.19
N PRO A 166 -40.69 -40.28 4.91
CA PRO A 166 -40.14 -39.22 5.77
C PRO A 166 -40.78 -39.19 7.16
N GLU A 167 -42.09 -39.42 7.26
CA GLU A 167 -42.83 -39.45 8.53
C GLU A 167 -42.31 -40.57 9.46
N ASN A 168 -41.91 -41.71 8.89
CA ASN A 168 -41.34 -42.82 9.66
C ASN A 168 -39.98 -42.43 10.23
N ARG A 169 -39.10 -41.83 9.43
CA ARG A 169 -37.80 -41.32 9.89
C ARG A 169 -37.95 -40.28 11.01
N ILE A 170 -38.89 -39.35 10.87
CA ILE A 170 -39.20 -38.35 11.90
C ILE A 170 -39.65 -39.05 13.19
N MET A 171 -40.50 -40.08 13.09
CA MET A 171 -40.98 -40.81 14.27
C MET A 171 -39.87 -41.63 14.93
N ILE A 172 -38.97 -42.24 14.15
CA ILE A 172 -37.78 -42.94 14.65
C ILE A 172 -36.88 -41.99 15.44
N ASN A 173 -36.58 -40.82 14.88
CA ASN A 173 -35.81 -39.78 15.58
C ASN A 173 -36.50 -39.36 16.88
N LYS A 174 -37.83 -39.16 16.89
CA LYS A 174 -38.58 -38.85 18.12
C LYS A 174 -38.49 -39.96 19.17
N CYS A 175 -38.54 -41.23 18.76
CA CYS A 175 -38.36 -42.37 19.67
C CYS A 175 -36.96 -42.35 20.27
N LEU A 176 -35.91 -42.22 19.45
CA LEU A 176 -34.52 -42.17 19.89
C LEU A 176 -34.24 -40.95 20.80
N PHE A 177 -34.78 -39.78 20.46
CA PHE A 177 -34.64 -38.57 21.28
C PHE A 177 -35.26 -38.77 22.66
N LYS A 178 -36.49 -39.29 22.72
CA LYS A 178 -37.14 -39.55 24.00
C LYS A 178 -36.43 -40.64 24.79
N LEU A 179 -36.02 -41.74 24.13
CA LEU A 179 -35.29 -42.84 24.74
C LEU A 179 -33.96 -42.37 25.34
N SER A 180 -33.20 -41.55 24.61
CA SER A 180 -31.94 -40.95 25.10
C SER A 180 -32.17 -40.04 26.29
N LYS A 181 -33.22 -39.21 26.30
CA LYS A 181 -33.56 -38.41 27.49
C LYS A 181 -33.99 -39.26 28.69
N THR A 182 -34.81 -40.30 28.49
CA THR A 182 -35.26 -41.20 29.58
C THR A 182 -34.09 -41.96 30.22
N TYR A 183 -33.12 -42.41 29.43
CA TYR A 183 -32.00 -43.24 29.90
C TYR A 183 -30.64 -42.52 29.89
N GLN A 184 -30.62 -41.18 29.83
CA GLN A 184 -29.40 -40.39 29.59
C GLN A 184 -28.26 -40.75 30.57
N LYS A 185 -28.57 -40.90 31.86
CA LYS A 185 -27.60 -41.18 32.92
C LYS A 185 -27.24 -42.67 33.07
N ARG A 186 -27.92 -43.58 32.37
CA ARG A 186 -27.74 -45.04 32.50
C ARG A 186 -26.72 -45.56 31.49
N SER A 187 -25.44 -45.27 31.72
CA SER A 187 -24.34 -45.61 30.79
C SER A 187 -24.18 -47.11 30.50
N HIS A 188 -24.56 -47.99 31.43
CA HIS A 188 -24.52 -49.45 31.21
C HIS A 188 -25.49 -49.92 30.11
N LEU A 189 -26.57 -49.17 29.83
CA LEU A 189 -27.51 -49.46 28.74
C LEU A 189 -26.97 -48.95 27.41
N TRP A 190 -26.39 -47.74 27.43
CA TRP A 190 -25.75 -47.14 26.27
C TRP A 190 -24.37 -47.76 26.08
N GLY A 191 -24.28 -48.88 25.37
CA GLY A 191 -22.99 -49.42 24.94
C GLY A 191 -22.32 -48.49 23.92
N LYS A 192 -20.98 -48.42 23.93
CA LYS A 192 -20.19 -47.67 22.93
C LYS A 192 -20.55 -48.07 21.49
N GLU A 193 -20.73 -49.37 21.26
CA GLU A 193 -21.12 -49.92 19.97
C GLU A 193 -22.53 -49.46 19.55
N ILE A 194 -23.47 -49.37 20.49
CA ILE A 194 -24.84 -48.92 20.23
C ILE A 194 -24.82 -47.46 19.78
N ILE A 195 -24.11 -46.58 20.52
CA ILE A 195 -24.00 -45.17 20.15
C ILE A 195 -23.35 -45.04 18.77
N ARG A 196 -22.20 -45.70 18.54
CA ARG A 196 -21.49 -45.66 17.25
C ARG A 196 -22.38 -46.08 16.07
N ASP A 197 -23.10 -47.20 16.23
CA ASP A 197 -23.95 -47.76 15.19
C ASP A 197 -25.16 -46.85 14.89
N LEU A 198 -25.80 -46.29 15.93
CA LEU A 198 -26.88 -45.34 15.79
C LEU A 198 -26.39 -44.04 15.14
N THR A 199 -25.29 -43.47 15.61
CA THR A 199 -24.70 -42.25 15.03
C THR A 199 -24.41 -42.45 13.54
N THR A 200 -23.81 -43.58 13.15
CA THR A 200 -23.54 -43.89 11.74
C THR A 200 -24.83 -43.98 10.91
N ALA A 201 -25.85 -44.68 11.43
CA ALA A 201 -27.14 -44.79 10.75
C ALA A 201 -27.83 -43.42 10.60
N MET A 202 -27.77 -42.59 11.64
CA MET A 202 -28.35 -41.25 11.67
C MET A 202 -27.67 -40.29 10.71
N LEU A 203 -26.33 -40.32 10.63
CA LEU A 203 -25.57 -39.49 9.69
C LEU A 203 -25.88 -39.85 8.22
N GLU A 204 -26.19 -41.12 7.92
CA GLU A 204 -26.75 -41.50 6.61
C GLU A 204 -28.18 -40.99 6.43
N THR A 205 -29.03 -41.05 7.46
CA THR A 205 -30.38 -40.46 7.44
C THR A 205 -30.34 -38.95 7.20
N TYR A 206 -29.30 -38.24 7.65
CA TYR A 206 -29.14 -36.80 7.43
C TYR A 206 -29.05 -36.41 5.94
N LYS A 207 -28.65 -37.31 5.04
CA LYS A 207 -28.60 -37.04 3.59
C LYS A 207 -29.98 -36.94 2.93
N HIS A 208 -31.07 -37.06 3.70
CA HIS A 208 -32.43 -37.05 3.20
C HIS A 208 -32.85 -35.67 2.63
N THR A 209 -33.70 -35.66 1.61
CA THR A 209 -34.13 -34.43 0.90
C THR A 209 -35.04 -33.54 1.75
N VAL A 210 -35.89 -34.14 2.59
CA VAL A 210 -36.83 -33.42 3.48
C VAL A 210 -36.10 -32.85 4.70
N TYR A 211 -36.19 -31.52 4.89
CA TYR A 211 -35.46 -30.81 5.95
C TYR A 211 -35.92 -31.17 7.37
N THR A 212 -37.20 -31.49 7.59
CA THR A 212 -37.71 -31.88 8.92
C THR A 212 -37.09 -33.20 9.41
N VAL A 213 -36.82 -34.13 8.49
CA VAL A 213 -36.05 -35.35 8.78
C VAL A 213 -34.65 -34.97 9.25
N ARG A 214 -33.93 -34.14 8.47
CA ARG A 214 -32.57 -33.71 8.81
C ARG A 214 -32.50 -32.98 10.15
N MET A 215 -33.41 -32.05 10.40
CA MET A 215 -33.51 -31.30 11.66
C MET A 215 -33.72 -32.24 12.85
N THR A 216 -34.72 -33.13 12.79
CA THR A 216 -34.98 -34.09 13.88
C THR A 216 -33.83 -35.07 14.07
N THR A 217 -33.09 -35.43 13.00
CA THR A 217 -31.87 -36.24 13.11
C THR A 217 -30.80 -35.50 13.91
N VAL A 218 -30.58 -34.21 13.65
CA VAL A 218 -29.60 -33.38 14.39
C VAL A 218 -29.99 -33.24 15.85
N ASP A 219 -31.26 -32.93 16.14
CA ASP A 219 -31.75 -32.84 17.53
C ASP A 219 -31.56 -34.17 18.30
N THR A 220 -31.74 -35.28 17.59
CA THR A 220 -31.56 -36.63 18.17
C THR A 220 -30.09 -36.98 18.35
N LEU A 221 -29.22 -36.62 17.40
CA LEU A 221 -27.77 -36.78 17.50
C LEU A 221 -27.25 -36.02 18.72
N CYS A 222 -27.73 -34.79 18.90
CA CYS A 222 -27.45 -33.96 20.06
C CYS A 222 -27.73 -34.74 21.36
N SER A 223 -28.95 -35.26 21.51
CA SER A 223 -29.40 -35.94 22.73
C SER A 223 -28.69 -37.25 23.03
N ILE A 224 -28.43 -38.09 22.02
CA ILE A 224 -27.74 -39.38 22.21
C ILE A 224 -26.31 -39.18 22.71
N HIS A 225 -25.60 -38.19 22.15
CA HIS A 225 -24.22 -37.91 22.51
C HIS A 225 -24.04 -37.24 23.89
N LEU A 226 -25.12 -36.88 24.58
CA LEU A 226 -25.06 -36.51 25.99
C LEU A 226 -25.02 -37.71 26.94
N SER A 227 -25.07 -38.93 26.41
CA SER A 227 -24.85 -40.15 27.19
C SER A 227 -23.38 -40.25 27.64
N PRO A 228 -23.09 -40.72 28.87
CA PRO A 228 -21.73 -40.93 29.35
C PRO A 228 -20.91 -41.95 28.55
N ALA A 229 -21.54 -42.74 27.67
CA ALA A 229 -20.87 -43.70 26.80
C ALA A 229 -20.49 -43.13 25.43
N SER A 230 -20.72 -41.83 25.19
CA SER A 230 -20.35 -41.13 23.98
C SER A 230 -18.83 -41.01 23.87
N GLU A 231 -18.25 -41.79 22.96
CA GLU A 231 -16.83 -41.74 22.59
C GLU A 231 -16.68 -41.53 21.08
N ASP A 232 -15.51 -41.08 20.63
CA ASP A 232 -15.16 -40.91 19.21
C ASP A 232 -16.08 -39.98 18.40
N ILE A 233 -16.86 -39.11 19.06
CA ILE A 233 -17.82 -38.21 18.41
C ILE A 233 -17.16 -37.36 17.31
N ALA A 234 -15.96 -36.83 17.56
CA ALA A 234 -15.23 -36.06 16.58
C ALA A 234 -14.88 -36.89 15.33
N THR A 235 -14.46 -38.15 15.50
CA THR A 235 -14.13 -39.07 14.39
C THR A 235 -15.36 -39.40 13.54
N LEU A 236 -16.50 -39.63 14.18
CA LEU A 236 -17.75 -39.99 13.49
C LEU A 236 -18.40 -38.79 12.79
N VAL A 237 -18.44 -37.64 13.45
CA VAL A 237 -19.17 -36.46 12.96
C VAL A 237 -18.33 -35.57 12.04
N ALA A 238 -17.00 -35.50 12.23
CA ALA A 238 -16.15 -34.60 11.43
C ALA A 238 -16.33 -34.71 9.90
N PRO A 239 -16.47 -35.91 9.29
CA PRO A 239 -16.70 -36.02 7.84
C PRO A 239 -18.00 -35.36 7.37
N TYR A 240 -18.98 -35.18 8.26
CA TYR A 240 -20.30 -34.61 7.97
C TYR A 240 -20.39 -33.13 8.35
N VAL A 241 -19.43 -32.57 9.10
CA VAL A 241 -19.43 -31.15 9.49
C VAL A 241 -19.63 -30.20 8.31
N PRO A 242 -18.94 -30.37 7.15
CA PRO A 242 -19.20 -29.50 5.99
C PRO A 242 -20.66 -29.53 5.52
N LEU A 243 -21.32 -30.69 5.55
CA LEU A 243 -22.74 -30.84 5.19
C LEU A 243 -23.67 -30.24 6.24
N LEU A 244 -23.32 -30.35 7.52
CA LEU A 244 -24.09 -29.80 8.63
C LEU A 244 -24.09 -28.26 8.61
N VAL A 245 -22.90 -27.65 8.52
CA VAL A 245 -22.77 -26.18 8.60
C VAL A 245 -23.17 -25.46 7.32
N THR A 246 -23.36 -26.18 6.21
CA THR A 246 -23.77 -25.60 4.92
C THR A 246 -25.15 -26.09 4.44
N ASP A 247 -25.98 -26.63 5.34
CA ASP A 247 -27.34 -27.07 4.97
C ASP A 247 -28.14 -25.93 4.32
N SER A 248 -28.91 -26.26 3.29
CA SER A 248 -29.71 -25.28 2.56
C SER A 248 -30.85 -24.68 3.40
N ASN A 249 -31.31 -25.37 4.44
CA ASN A 249 -32.41 -24.92 5.28
C ASN A 249 -31.93 -24.28 6.59
N LEU A 250 -32.40 -23.06 6.86
CA LEU A 250 -32.02 -22.30 8.05
C LEU A 250 -32.39 -23.00 9.37
N ASN A 251 -33.50 -23.73 9.44
CA ASN A 251 -33.92 -24.42 10.67
C ASN A 251 -33.01 -25.60 11.00
N VAL A 252 -32.48 -26.28 9.97
CA VAL A 252 -31.48 -27.34 10.17
C VAL A 252 -30.19 -26.71 10.70
N ARG A 253 -29.71 -25.62 10.10
CA ARG A 253 -28.51 -24.91 10.58
C ARG A 253 -28.66 -24.39 12.02
N ARG A 254 -29.84 -23.90 12.40
CA ARG A 254 -30.18 -23.54 13.79
C ARG A 254 -30.08 -24.74 14.74
N SER A 255 -30.66 -25.87 14.36
CA SER A 255 -30.56 -27.11 15.14
C SER A 255 -29.11 -27.58 15.30
N VAL A 256 -28.27 -27.46 14.25
CA VAL A 256 -26.83 -27.77 14.33
C VAL A 256 -26.09 -26.81 15.29
N ALA A 257 -26.42 -25.51 15.27
CA ALA A 257 -25.84 -24.55 16.21
C ALA A 257 -26.23 -24.87 17.66
N THR A 258 -27.51 -25.16 17.91
CA THR A 258 -27.98 -25.60 19.24
C THR A 258 -27.30 -26.89 19.67
N MET A 259 -27.14 -27.86 18.77
CA MET A 259 -26.42 -29.10 19.05
C MET A 259 -24.97 -28.83 19.49
N ALA A 260 -24.23 -28.00 18.75
CA ALA A 260 -22.85 -27.66 19.10
C ALA A 260 -22.76 -26.92 20.44
N ALA A 261 -23.70 -26.00 20.72
CA ALA A 261 -23.77 -25.27 21.99
C ALA A 261 -24.10 -26.20 23.17
N VAL A 262 -25.08 -27.09 23.01
CA VAL A 262 -25.45 -28.08 24.03
C VAL A 262 -24.29 -29.06 24.30
N TRP A 263 -23.54 -29.46 23.27
CA TRP A 263 -22.35 -30.28 23.50
C TRP A 263 -21.22 -29.53 24.21
N LEU A 264 -21.06 -28.23 23.96
CA LEU A 264 -20.11 -27.39 24.72
C LEU A 264 -20.51 -27.20 26.18
N ASP A 265 -21.80 -27.21 26.48
CA ASP A 265 -22.35 -26.99 27.83
C ASP A 265 -22.44 -28.30 28.63
N GLU A 266 -23.01 -29.36 28.04
CA GLU A 266 -23.46 -30.54 28.77
C GLU A 266 -22.69 -31.84 28.46
N HIS A 267 -21.90 -31.94 27.38
CA HIS A 267 -21.20 -33.19 27.04
C HIS A 267 -20.19 -33.58 28.14
N ILE A 268 -20.07 -34.88 28.43
CA ILE A 268 -19.20 -35.40 29.51
C ILE A 268 -17.73 -35.03 29.27
N ASP A 269 -17.25 -35.22 28.04
CA ASP A 269 -15.91 -34.86 27.58
C ASP A 269 -15.87 -33.50 26.85
N ARG A 270 -16.74 -32.55 27.22
CA ARG A 270 -16.83 -31.24 26.55
C ARG A 270 -15.50 -30.50 26.47
N HIS A 271 -14.60 -30.67 27.44
CA HIS A 271 -13.28 -30.04 27.43
C HIS A 271 -12.27 -30.73 26.51
N VAL A 272 -12.45 -32.02 26.20
CA VAL A 272 -11.61 -32.79 25.27
C VAL A 272 -11.95 -32.43 23.83
N TYR A 273 -13.25 -32.30 23.53
CA TYR A 273 -13.79 -32.01 22.21
C TYR A 273 -14.17 -30.53 22.02
N LEU A 274 -13.74 -29.65 22.93
CA LEU A 274 -14.12 -28.24 22.98
C LEU A 274 -13.87 -27.52 21.66
N ASP A 275 -12.68 -27.70 21.08
CA ASP A 275 -12.30 -27.08 19.82
C ASP A 275 -13.14 -27.58 18.65
N PHE A 276 -13.57 -28.85 18.68
CA PHE A 276 -14.42 -29.43 17.65
C PHE A 276 -15.84 -28.85 17.72
N PHE A 277 -16.46 -28.83 18.91
CA PHE A 277 -17.80 -28.27 19.09
C PHE A 277 -17.82 -26.76 18.86
N CYS A 278 -16.86 -26.03 19.42
CA CYS A 278 -16.73 -24.59 19.23
C CYS A 278 -16.39 -24.23 17.77
N GLY A 279 -15.62 -25.04 17.06
CA GLY A 279 -15.36 -24.86 15.63
C GLY A 279 -16.63 -24.92 14.78
N ILE A 280 -17.55 -25.85 15.08
CA ILE A 280 -18.87 -25.92 14.42
C ILE A 280 -19.69 -24.67 14.75
N LEU A 281 -19.76 -24.29 16.01
CA LEU A 281 -20.54 -23.14 16.46
C LEU A 281 -20.05 -21.82 15.85
N LEU A 282 -18.74 -21.57 15.87
CA LEU A 282 -18.14 -20.39 15.25
C LEU A 282 -18.34 -20.36 13.73
N SER A 283 -18.36 -21.53 13.07
CA SER A 283 -18.63 -21.60 11.62
C SER A 283 -20.05 -21.13 11.29
N LEU A 284 -21.01 -21.44 12.16
CA LEU A 284 -22.41 -21.01 12.04
C LEU A 284 -22.62 -19.58 12.53
N ALA A 285 -21.78 -19.05 13.42
CA ALA A 285 -21.80 -17.64 13.82
C ALA A 285 -21.48 -16.68 12.65
N LEU A 286 -20.84 -17.20 11.59
CA LEU A 286 -20.55 -16.48 10.35
C LEU A 286 -21.68 -16.60 9.31
N ASP A 287 -22.75 -17.34 9.62
CA ASP A 287 -23.90 -17.49 8.73
C ASP A 287 -24.76 -16.21 8.73
N ARG A 288 -25.02 -15.64 7.55
CA ARG A 288 -25.72 -14.34 7.45
C ARG A 288 -27.16 -14.38 7.96
N ASP A 289 -27.81 -15.54 7.93
CA ASP A 289 -29.24 -15.65 8.25
C ASP A 289 -29.49 -15.92 9.74
N ILE A 290 -28.52 -16.54 10.42
CA ILE A 290 -28.67 -17.03 11.81
C ILE A 290 -27.59 -16.51 12.76
N ASN A 291 -26.64 -15.70 12.28
CA ASN A 291 -25.50 -15.21 13.07
C ASN A 291 -25.91 -14.66 14.45
N LYS A 292 -26.97 -13.84 14.55
CA LYS A 292 -27.39 -13.21 15.81
C LYS A 292 -27.67 -14.25 16.89
N GLU A 293 -28.51 -15.23 16.57
CA GLU A 293 -28.92 -16.31 17.48
C GLU A 293 -27.73 -17.20 17.85
N VAL A 294 -26.87 -17.53 16.87
CA VAL A 294 -25.70 -18.39 17.11
C VAL A 294 -24.64 -17.66 17.94
N PHE A 295 -24.51 -16.35 17.77
CA PHE A 295 -23.60 -15.53 18.57
C PHE A 295 -24.05 -15.46 20.04
N ASP A 296 -25.37 -15.40 20.29
CA ASP A 296 -25.94 -15.46 21.64
C ASP A 296 -25.62 -16.81 22.31
N LEU A 297 -25.74 -17.92 21.57
CA LEU A 297 -25.33 -19.25 22.04
C LEU A 297 -23.83 -19.31 22.37
N PHE A 298 -22.98 -18.71 21.53
CA PHE A 298 -21.54 -18.68 21.77
C PHE A 298 -21.17 -17.91 23.05
N ILE A 299 -21.86 -16.80 23.32
CA ILE A 299 -21.68 -16.06 24.59
C ILE A 299 -22.13 -16.89 25.78
N ALA A 300 -23.30 -17.53 25.71
CA ALA A 300 -23.79 -18.38 26.78
C ALA A 300 -22.82 -19.53 27.10
N CYS A 301 -22.24 -20.16 26.07
CA CYS A 301 -21.21 -21.19 26.25
C CYS A 301 -19.94 -20.62 26.90
N GLY A 302 -19.55 -19.39 26.54
CA GLY A 302 -18.46 -18.67 27.20
C GLY A 302 -18.73 -18.45 28.69
N ASP A 303 -19.92 -17.99 29.05
CA ASP A 303 -20.31 -17.74 30.44
C ASP A 303 -20.33 -19.04 31.27
N VAL A 304 -20.75 -20.16 30.68
CA VAL A 304 -20.63 -21.50 31.28
C VAL A 304 -19.17 -21.82 31.53
N TYR A 305 -18.34 -21.75 30.49
CA TYR A 305 -16.93 -22.09 30.58
C TYR A 305 -16.21 -21.26 31.65
N GLU A 306 -16.49 -19.95 31.70
CA GLU A 306 -15.95 -19.05 32.70
C GLU A 306 -16.41 -19.44 34.11
N ARG A 307 -17.69 -19.78 34.31
CA ARG A 307 -18.22 -20.25 35.60
C ARG A 307 -17.55 -21.52 36.10
N GLU A 308 -17.30 -22.48 35.21
CA GLU A 308 -16.67 -23.75 35.56
C GLU A 308 -15.20 -23.60 35.96
N HIS A 309 -14.53 -22.56 35.47
CA HIS A 309 -13.11 -22.32 35.67
C HIS A 309 -12.80 -21.10 36.55
N LYS A 310 -13.77 -20.61 37.32
CA LYS A 310 -13.59 -19.43 38.20
C LYS A 310 -12.44 -19.58 39.19
N ASP A 311 -12.21 -20.80 39.67
CA ASP A 311 -11.17 -21.11 40.65
C ASP A 311 -9.80 -21.42 40.01
N ASP A 312 -9.71 -21.45 38.67
CA ASP A 312 -8.45 -21.62 37.98
C ASP A 312 -7.62 -20.33 38.10
N LEU A 313 -6.54 -20.42 38.89
CA LEU A 313 -5.57 -19.34 39.09
C LEU A 313 -5.01 -18.79 37.78
N ARG A 314 -4.95 -19.58 36.70
CA ARG A 314 -4.52 -19.11 35.37
C ARG A 314 -5.57 -18.21 34.72
N LEU A 315 -6.84 -18.63 34.72
CA LEU A 315 -7.92 -17.81 34.18
C LEU A 315 -8.15 -16.54 35.01
N SER A 316 -7.97 -16.60 36.33
CA SER A 316 -8.07 -15.41 37.18
C SER A 316 -7.03 -14.32 36.83
N LYS A 317 -5.84 -14.73 36.33
CA LYS A 317 -4.80 -13.81 35.83
C LYS A 317 -5.13 -13.26 34.45
N GLU A 318 -5.77 -14.05 33.58
CA GLU A 318 -6.20 -13.65 32.23
C GLU A 318 -7.47 -12.77 32.23
N LEU A 319 -8.35 -12.92 33.24
CA LEU A 319 -9.55 -12.10 33.43
C LEU A 319 -9.22 -10.60 33.53
N ASN A 320 -8.09 -10.29 34.14
CA ASN A 320 -7.64 -8.93 34.42
C ASN A 320 -6.75 -8.33 33.33
N GLN A 321 -6.46 -9.07 32.25
CA GLN A 321 -5.63 -8.53 31.17
C GLN A 321 -6.44 -7.52 30.34
N PRO A 322 -6.01 -6.24 30.25
CA PRO A 322 -6.63 -5.28 29.35
C PRO A 322 -6.45 -5.73 27.89
N PRO A 323 -7.25 -5.21 26.96
CA PRO A 323 -7.02 -5.45 25.54
C PRO A 323 -5.59 -5.04 25.15
N ILE A 324 -5.01 -5.72 24.15
CA ILE A 324 -3.66 -5.38 23.66
C ILE A 324 -3.64 -3.97 23.05
N ILE A 325 -4.80 -3.50 22.60
CA ILE A 325 -4.98 -2.19 21.99
C ILE A 325 -5.90 -1.35 22.89
N ALA A 326 -5.40 -0.22 23.40
CA ALA A 326 -6.14 0.63 24.34
C ALA A 326 -7.40 1.26 23.70
N SER A 327 -7.29 1.70 22.44
CA SER A 327 -8.40 2.30 21.67
C SER A 327 -9.19 1.23 20.90
N TYR A 328 -9.60 0.17 21.61
CA TYR A 328 -10.09 -1.08 21.03
C TYR A 328 -11.27 -0.91 20.06
N ASN A 329 -12.26 -0.08 20.39
CA ASN A 329 -13.46 0.08 19.55
C ASN A 329 -13.15 0.68 18.17
N LYS A 330 -12.34 1.75 18.12
CA LYS A 330 -11.87 2.36 16.86
C LYS A 330 -11.04 1.38 16.03
N PHE A 331 -10.21 0.59 16.72
CA PHE A 331 -9.44 -0.47 16.09
C PHE A 331 -10.36 -1.51 15.43
N LEU A 332 -11.36 -2.03 16.14
CA LEU A 332 -12.27 -3.03 15.60
C LEU A 332 -13.07 -2.51 14.40
N GLN A 333 -13.48 -1.25 14.39
CA GLN A 333 -14.16 -0.65 13.23
C GLN A 333 -13.35 -0.74 11.94
N ARG A 334 -12.02 -0.76 12.03
CA ARG A 334 -11.12 -0.88 10.88
C ARG A 334 -10.94 -2.32 10.43
N VAL A 335 -10.80 -3.27 11.35
CA VAL A 335 -10.31 -4.63 11.05
C VAL A 335 -11.35 -5.73 11.15
N ALA A 336 -12.41 -5.53 11.94
CA ALA A 336 -13.36 -6.59 12.26
C ALA A 336 -14.42 -6.77 11.16
N PRO A 337 -14.90 -8.01 10.95
CA PRO A 337 -16.04 -8.26 10.07
C PRO A 337 -17.28 -7.48 10.56
N HIS A 338 -18.08 -6.98 9.61
CA HIS A 338 -19.26 -6.18 9.91
C HIS A 338 -20.24 -6.92 10.82
N SER A 339 -20.49 -8.20 10.53
CA SER A 339 -21.36 -9.07 11.33
C SER A 339 -20.86 -9.28 12.77
N TYR A 340 -19.55 -9.33 12.99
CA TYR A 340 -18.98 -9.38 14.33
C TYR A 340 -19.26 -8.08 15.09
N LEU A 341 -18.98 -6.94 14.46
CA LEU A 341 -19.21 -5.62 15.06
C LEU A 341 -20.67 -5.41 15.44
N GLU A 342 -21.62 -5.71 14.54
CA GLU A 342 -23.06 -5.61 14.80
C GLU A 342 -23.49 -6.47 15.99
N ASN A 343 -23.02 -7.72 16.06
CA ASN A 343 -23.38 -8.63 17.13
C ASN A 343 -22.81 -8.21 18.49
N VAL A 344 -21.52 -7.85 18.52
CA VAL A 344 -20.87 -7.41 19.77
C VAL A 344 -21.45 -6.06 20.24
N ALA A 345 -21.74 -5.14 19.31
CA ALA A 345 -22.44 -3.90 19.60
C ALA A 345 -23.81 -4.16 20.24
N ARG A 346 -24.66 -4.94 19.57
CA ARG A 346 -26.00 -5.29 20.05
C ARG A 346 -25.97 -5.81 21.49
N LEU A 347 -25.03 -6.68 21.80
CA LEU A 347 -24.95 -7.36 23.09
C LEU A 347 -24.35 -6.51 24.20
N ILE A 348 -23.32 -5.73 23.92
CA ILE A 348 -22.60 -4.96 24.93
C ILE A 348 -23.21 -3.56 25.12
N SER A 349 -23.53 -2.89 24.02
CA SER A 349 -24.05 -1.52 24.02
C SER A 349 -25.57 -1.44 23.96
N GLY A 350 -26.26 -2.52 23.55
CA GLY A 350 -27.72 -2.54 23.38
C GLY A 350 -28.19 -1.86 22.09
N SER A 351 -27.27 -1.43 21.22
CA SER A 351 -27.58 -0.74 19.96
C SER A 351 -27.33 -1.64 18.75
N GLU A 352 -28.25 -1.63 17.79
CA GLU A 352 -28.13 -2.39 16.54
C GLU A 352 -27.49 -1.59 15.38
N SER A 353 -27.30 -0.26 15.52
CA SER A 353 -26.80 0.58 14.42
C SER A 353 -25.30 0.89 14.53
N ILE A 354 -24.58 0.77 13.41
CA ILE A 354 -23.12 1.00 13.36
C ILE A 354 -22.76 2.47 13.51
N GLU A 355 -23.62 3.39 13.07
CA GLU A 355 -23.44 4.84 13.26
C GLU A 355 -23.40 5.23 14.76
N SER A 356 -24.02 4.43 15.63
CA SER A 356 -23.94 4.63 17.08
C SER A 356 -22.62 4.15 17.70
N LEU A 357 -21.79 3.39 16.98
CA LEU A 357 -20.57 2.77 17.52
C LEU A 357 -19.45 3.77 17.80
N GLU A 358 -19.36 4.87 17.05
CA GLU A 358 -18.41 5.96 17.34
C GLU A 358 -18.66 6.59 18.72
N SER A 359 -19.91 6.53 19.20
CA SER A 359 -20.33 7.05 20.51
C SER A 359 -20.31 6.00 21.63
N CYS A 360 -20.02 4.73 21.31
CA CYS A 360 -20.07 3.63 22.28
C CYS A 360 -18.90 3.72 23.27
N ARG A 361 -19.22 4.10 24.52
CA ARG A 361 -18.23 4.18 25.62
C ARG A 361 -17.79 2.81 26.16
N LYS A 362 -18.58 1.75 25.96
CA LYS A 362 -18.24 0.40 26.44
C LYS A 362 -17.27 -0.27 25.47
N VAL A 363 -16.25 -0.94 26.00
CA VAL A 363 -15.28 -1.69 25.20
C VAL A 363 -15.99 -2.88 24.56
N LEU A 364 -15.94 -2.99 23.24
CA LEU A 364 -16.57 -4.05 22.43
C LEU A 364 -15.73 -5.34 22.43
N ARG A 365 -15.39 -5.85 23.62
CA ARG A 365 -14.56 -7.05 23.82
C ARG A 365 -15.40 -8.14 24.48
N LEU A 366 -15.32 -9.35 23.95
CA LEU A 366 -16.01 -10.51 24.50
C LEU A 366 -15.46 -10.91 25.88
N GLY A 367 -16.30 -11.57 26.68
CA GLY A 367 -15.95 -12.10 28.01
C GLY A 367 -14.80 -13.10 27.98
N LEU A 368 -14.18 -13.39 29.14
CA LEU A 368 -13.01 -14.27 29.20
C LEU A 368 -13.34 -15.68 28.69
N GLY A 369 -14.50 -16.22 29.06
CA GLY A 369 -14.92 -17.55 28.60
C GLY A 369 -14.89 -17.71 27.07
N CYS A 370 -15.49 -16.78 26.33
CA CYS A 370 -15.46 -16.79 24.86
C CYS A 370 -14.03 -16.70 24.30
N ARG A 371 -13.16 -15.91 24.94
CA ARG A 371 -11.75 -15.77 24.55
C ARG A 371 -10.99 -17.08 24.74
N CYS A 372 -11.17 -17.76 25.86
CA CYS A 372 -10.57 -19.07 26.11
C CYS A 372 -11.09 -20.15 25.15
N LEU A 373 -12.40 -20.13 24.83
CA LEU A 373 -12.98 -21.05 23.84
C LEU A 373 -12.36 -20.83 22.45
N ALA A 374 -12.26 -19.58 22.01
CA ALA A 374 -11.64 -19.23 20.74
C ALA A 374 -10.15 -19.58 20.71
N GLU A 375 -9.40 -19.35 21.78
CA GLU A 375 -7.97 -19.72 21.88
C GLU A 375 -7.77 -21.22 21.67
N LYS A 376 -8.50 -22.05 22.44
CA LYS A 376 -8.39 -23.51 22.35
C LYS A 376 -8.77 -24.01 20.95
N THR A 377 -9.79 -23.39 20.34
CA THR A 377 -10.22 -23.70 18.98
C THR A 377 -9.16 -23.30 17.94
N ALA A 378 -8.56 -22.13 18.10
CA ALA A 378 -7.54 -21.60 17.20
C ALA A 378 -6.34 -22.55 17.04
N VAL A 379 -5.93 -23.23 18.12
CA VAL A 379 -4.80 -24.18 18.12
C VAL A 379 -4.98 -25.28 17.06
N LYS A 380 -6.20 -25.81 16.89
CA LYS A 380 -6.47 -26.92 15.96
C LYS A 380 -6.95 -26.45 14.59
N VAL A 381 -7.63 -25.29 14.53
CA VAL A 381 -8.39 -24.87 13.34
C VAL A 381 -7.64 -23.86 12.46
N ILE A 382 -6.70 -23.06 12.98
CA ILE A 382 -6.02 -22.01 12.20
C ILE A 382 -5.38 -22.55 10.91
N LYS A 383 -4.71 -23.71 10.97
CA LYS A 383 -4.07 -24.30 9.77
C LYS A 383 -5.07 -24.67 8.68
N ALA A 384 -6.22 -25.22 9.07
CA ALA A 384 -7.28 -25.57 8.13
C ALA A 384 -7.90 -24.30 7.52
N VAL A 385 -8.14 -23.27 8.34
CA VAL A 385 -8.68 -21.99 7.88
C VAL A 385 -7.72 -21.31 6.89
N LEU A 386 -6.42 -21.30 7.16
CA LEU A 386 -5.42 -20.74 6.24
C LEU A 386 -5.34 -21.54 4.93
N ALA A 387 -5.49 -22.87 4.98
CA ALA A 387 -5.59 -23.71 3.78
C ALA A 387 -6.85 -23.39 2.95
N ASP A 388 -7.98 -23.12 3.60
CA ASP A 388 -9.20 -22.69 2.92
C ASP A 388 -9.08 -21.27 2.33
N ILE A 389 -8.33 -20.37 2.99
CA ILE A 389 -8.06 -19.03 2.45
C ILE A 389 -7.21 -19.12 1.19
N THR A 390 -6.14 -19.92 1.24
CA THR A 390 -5.18 -20.08 0.14
C THR A 390 -5.64 -21.08 -0.93
N GLY A 391 -6.75 -21.77 -0.69
CA GLY A 391 -7.37 -22.72 -1.62
C GLY A 391 -8.04 -22.05 -2.81
N SER A 392 -8.51 -22.87 -3.76
CA SER A 392 -9.04 -22.41 -5.06
C SER A 392 -10.50 -21.94 -5.05
N ASN A 393 -11.26 -22.18 -3.98
CA ASN A 393 -12.70 -21.88 -3.92
C ASN A 393 -13.01 -20.55 -3.21
N ASP A 394 -13.45 -19.55 -3.96
CA ASP A 394 -13.71 -18.20 -3.42
C ASP A 394 -14.80 -18.16 -2.34
N ARG A 395 -15.81 -19.03 -2.45
CA ARG A 395 -16.94 -19.06 -1.49
C ARG A 395 -16.48 -19.52 -0.11
N TYR A 396 -15.55 -20.48 -0.07
CA TYR A 396 -14.93 -20.90 1.19
C TYR A 396 -13.91 -19.87 1.67
N ARG A 397 -13.17 -19.22 0.75
CA ARG A 397 -12.20 -18.17 1.10
C ARG A 397 -12.81 -17.02 1.89
N SER A 398 -13.96 -16.49 1.47
CA SER A 398 -14.63 -15.39 2.20
C SER A 398 -14.98 -15.78 3.63
N LYS A 399 -15.60 -16.96 3.83
CA LYS A 399 -15.94 -17.44 5.18
C LYS A 399 -14.71 -17.74 6.02
N ALA A 400 -13.65 -18.26 5.40
CA ALA A 400 -12.39 -18.55 6.07
C ALA A 400 -11.66 -17.25 6.51
N CYS A 401 -11.72 -16.18 5.71
CA CYS A 401 -11.23 -14.85 6.12
C CYS A 401 -12.00 -14.33 7.35
N ASP A 402 -13.34 -14.42 7.34
CA ASP A 402 -14.16 -13.98 8.49
C ASP A 402 -13.88 -14.84 9.73
N MET A 403 -13.70 -16.16 9.56
CA MET A 403 -13.29 -17.08 10.64
C MET A 403 -11.93 -16.72 11.20
N LEU A 404 -10.93 -16.45 10.36
CA LEU A 404 -9.61 -16.05 10.83
C LEU A 404 -9.69 -14.72 11.58
N ALA A 405 -10.45 -13.75 11.10
CA ALA A 405 -10.65 -12.48 11.81
C ALA A 405 -11.30 -12.68 13.18
N MET A 406 -12.36 -13.51 13.25
CA MET A 406 -13.01 -13.91 14.50
C MET A 406 -12.03 -14.51 15.51
N LEU A 407 -11.21 -15.47 15.06
CA LEU A 407 -10.21 -16.13 15.90
C LEU A 407 -9.14 -15.15 16.37
N LEU A 408 -8.61 -14.30 15.48
CA LEU A 408 -7.56 -13.33 15.83
C LEU A 408 -8.07 -12.28 16.82
N ILE A 409 -9.26 -11.73 16.60
CA ILE A 409 -9.83 -10.70 17.47
C ILE A 409 -10.15 -11.26 18.86
N THR A 410 -10.72 -12.48 18.90
CA THR A 410 -11.15 -13.11 20.15
C THR A 410 -9.96 -13.71 20.92
N ASN A 411 -8.85 -14.01 20.25
CA ASN A 411 -7.63 -14.59 20.82
C ASN A 411 -6.41 -13.63 20.77
N GLU A 412 -6.63 -12.34 21.03
CA GLU A 412 -5.61 -11.31 20.81
C GLU A 412 -4.24 -11.60 21.46
N HIS A 413 -4.20 -12.14 22.68
CA HIS A 413 -2.96 -12.37 23.45
C HIS A 413 -2.12 -13.55 22.98
N ASN A 414 -2.71 -14.53 22.29
CA ASN A 414 -1.99 -15.75 21.90
C ASN A 414 -1.71 -15.83 20.39
N ASN A 415 -2.06 -14.78 19.63
CA ASN A 415 -1.90 -14.75 18.18
C ASN A 415 -0.43 -14.90 17.72
N ILE A 416 0.52 -14.39 18.51
CA ILE A 416 1.97 -14.43 18.20
C ILE A 416 2.45 -15.86 17.96
N ARG A 417 1.92 -16.85 18.69
CA ARG A 417 2.26 -18.28 18.51
C ARG A 417 2.00 -18.78 17.09
N TYR A 418 1.02 -18.20 16.39
CA TYR A 418 0.65 -18.58 15.03
C TYR A 418 1.33 -17.73 13.95
N SER A 419 2.12 -16.73 14.35
CA SER A 419 2.80 -15.79 13.45
C SER A 419 3.54 -16.47 12.30
N PRO A 420 4.42 -17.48 12.52
CA PRO A 420 5.16 -18.08 11.42
C PRO A 420 4.26 -18.72 10.36
N THR A 421 3.22 -19.45 10.81
CA THR A 421 2.29 -20.15 9.91
C THR A 421 1.37 -19.18 9.16
N ILE A 422 0.88 -18.14 9.85
CA ILE A 422 0.02 -17.10 9.23
C ILE A 422 0.82 -16.33 8.19
N LEU A 423 2.03 -15.87 8.53
CA LEU A 423 2.90 -15.13 7.63
C LEU A 423 3.29 -16.00 6.42
N GLU A 424 3.71 -17.24 6.65
CA GLU A 424 4.11 -18.16 5.58
C GLU A 424 2.99 -18.39 4.56
N GLN A 425 1.76 -18.66 4.99
CA GLN A 425 0.67 -18.96 4.07
C GLN A 425 0.04 -17.70 3.46
N LEU A 426 -0.31 -16.69 4.27
CA LEU A 426 -1.03 -15.52 3.75
C LEU A 426 -0.15 -14.58 2.95
N ILE A 427 1.08 -14.30 3.38
CA ILE A 427 1.96 -13.38 2.65
C ILE A 427 2.38 -14.02 1.33
N SER A 428 2.77 -15.30 1.35
CA SER A 428 3.14 -16.01 0.11
C SER A 428 1.98 -16.06 -0.88
N PHE A 429 0.76 -16.30 -0.41
CA PHE A 429 -0.44 -16.29 -1.25
C PHE A 429 -0.74 -14.90 -1.80
N PHE A 430 -0.71 -13.86 -0.96
CA PHE A 430 -0.97 -12.47 -1.36
C PHE A 430 0.03 -11.98 -2.43
N VAL A 431 1.29 -12.35 -2.27
CA VAL A 431 2.36 -11.99 -3.21
C VAL A 431 2.30 -12.83 -4.49
N GLY A 432 1.95 -14.12 -4.38
CA GLY A 432 2.01 -15.09 -5.48
C GLY A 432 0.82 -15.08 -6.44
N GLU A 433 -0.41 -14.85 -5.95
CA GLU A 433 -1.63 -15.12 -6.73
C GLU A 433 -2.28 -13.90 -7.39
N ARG A 434 -3.05 -14.15 -8.46
CA ARG A 434 -3.95 -13.16 -9.05
C ARG A 434 -5.28 -13.15 -8.31
N ILE A 435 -5.33 -12.33 -7.28
CA ILE A 435 -6.57 -12.10 -6.53
C ILE A 435 -7.55 -11.28 -7.38
N ARG A 436 -8.81 -11.70 -7.44
CA ARG A 436 -9.90 -10.94 -8.08
C ARG A 436 -10.28 -9.73 -7.22
N ASN A 437 -10.76 -8.65 -7.84
CA ASN A 437 -11.01 -7.38 -7.16
C ASN A 437 -11.99 -7.47 -5.97
N ASP A 438 -13.00 -8.35 -6.06
CA ASP A 438 -13.99 -8.62 -5.00
C ASP A 438 -13.38 -9.28 -3.76
N MET A 439 -12.43 -10.21 -3.96
CA MET A 439 -11.72 -10.87 -2.86
C MET A 439 -10.56 -10.03 -2.30
N GLN A 440 -10.08 -9.04 -3.05
CA GLN A 440 -8.95 -8.20 -2.64
C GLN A 440 -9.28 -7.34 -1.41
N GLU A 441 -10.51 -6.84 -1.30
CA GLU A 441 -10.92 -6.04 -0.14
C GLU A 441 -10.95 -6.89 1.14
N GLN A 442 -11.51 -8.09 1.09
CA GLN A 442 -11.54 -9.01 2.23
C GLN A 442 -10.13 -9.46 2.63
N LEU A 443 -9.28 -9.79 1.65
CA LEU A 443 -7.89 -10.15 1.90
C LEU A 443 -7.09 -8.96 2.46
N SER A 444 -7.41 -7.73 2.07
CA SER A 444 -6.83 -6.55 2.68
C SER A 444 -7.26 -6.41 4.15
N ARG A 445 -8.55 -6.58 4.49
CA ARG A 445 -9.02 -6.50 5.88
C ARG A 445 -8.40 -7.57 6.79
N ILE A 446 -8.23 -8.79 6.29
CA ILE A 446 -7.57 -9.84 7.09
C ILE A 446 -6.09 -9.57 7.27
N LEU A 447 -5.39 -9.04 6.26
CA LEU A 447 -4.01 -8.58 6.41
C LEU A 447 -3.90 -7.44 7.41
N ASP A 448 -4.85 -6.49 7.43
CA ASP A 448 -4.90 -5.44 8.45
C ASP A 448 -5.05 -6.06 9.85
N SER A 449 -5.91 -7.07 10.02
CA SER A 449 -6.05 -7.81 11.29
C SER A 449 -4.74 -8.49 11.70
N VAL A 450 -4.09 -9.21 10.78
CA VAL A 450 -2.82 -9.89 11.00
C VAL A 450 -1.73 -8.89 11.39
N PHE A 451 -1.58 -7.81 10.63
CA PHE A 451 -0.61 -6.76 10.90
C PHE A 451 -0.88 -5.98 12.18
N SER A 452 -2.10 -6.04 12.71
CA SER A 452 -2.46 -5.43 13.99
C SER A 452 -2.04 -6.28 15.19
N PHE A 453 -2.20 -7.60 15.12
CA PHE A 453 -1.95 -8.49 16.26
C PHE A 453 -0.53 -9.08 16.31
N LEU A 454 0.12 -9.22 15.16
CA LEU A 454 1.48 -9.75 15.08
C LEU A 454 2.53 -8.68 15.37
N ILE A 455 3.70 -9.12 15.82
CA ILE A 455 4.83 -8.25 16.14
C ILE A 455 5.42 -7.70 14.81
N PRO A 456 5.54 -6.37 14.65
CA PRO A 456 6.16 -5.73 13.49
C PRO A 456 7.49 -6.35 13.05
N GLN A 457 8.38 -6.62 14.01
CA GLN A 457 9.67 -7.24 13.77
C GLN A 457 9.54 -8.59 13.05
N GLU A 458 8.62 -9.46 13.47
CA GLU A 458 8.44 -10.78 12.87
C GLU A 458 7.93 -10.67 11.42
N ILE A 459 6.98 -9.76 11.19
CA ILE A 459 6.44 -9.48 9.85
C ILE A 459 7.57 -9.01 8.92
N ILE A 460 8.39 -8.06 9.38
CA ILE A 460 9.46 -7.47 8.57
C ILE A 460 10.58 -8.49 8.33
N CYS A 461 11.01 -9.22 9.35
CA CYS A 461 11.98 -10.30 9.19
C CYS A 461 11.49 -11.37 8.21
N PHE A 462 10.20 -11.71 8.24
CA PHE A 462 9.60 -12.62 7.26
C PHE A 462 9.65 -12.02 5.84
N ILE A 463 9.19 -10.78 5.65
CA ILE A 463 9.22 -10.07 4.36
C ILE A 463 10.64 -10.04 3.77
N LEU A 464 11.64 -9.69 4.57
CA LEU A 464 13.05 -9.67 4.15
C LEU A 464 13.54 -11.07 3.78
N SER A 465 13.22 -12.08 4.58
CA SER A 465 13.58 -13.47 4.29
C SER A 465 12.93 -13.99 3.00
N PHE A 466 11.67 -13.62 2.76
CA PHE A 466 10.90 -13.98 1.58
C PHE A 466 11.50 -13.35 0.32
N TYR A 467 11.88 -12.06 0.39
CA TYR A 467 12.56 -11.35 -0.68
C TYR A 467 13.93 -11.97 -1.01
N ARG A 468 14.74 -12.32 0.00
CA ARG A 468 16.09 -12.89 -0.20
C ARG A 468 16.06 -14.30 -0.79
N ARG A 469 15.10 -15.14 -0.39
CA ARG A 469 15.03 -16.55 -0.80
C ARG A 469 14.36 -16.75 -2.16
N SER A 470 13.58 -15.79 -2.61
CA SER A 470 12.74 -15.94 -3.79
C SER A 470 13.28 -15.10 -4.95
N GLN A 471 13.50 -15.72 -6.11
CA GLN A 471 13.59 -14.95 -7.36
C GLN A 471 12.18 -14.47 -7.71
N LEU A 472 11.80 -13.32 -7.17
CA LEU A 472 10.45 -12.77 -7.37
C LEU A 472 10.28 -12.35 -8.82
N SER A 473 9.19 -12.81 -9.44
CA SER A 473 8.71 -12.24 -10.70
C SER A 473 8.33 -10.77 -10.50
N VAL A 474 8.31 -9.99 -11.59
CA VAL A 474 7.85 -8.58 -11.61
C VAL A 474 6.52 -8.40 -10.86
N ARG A 475 5.59 -9.33 -11.08
CA ARG A 475 4.28 -9.34 -10.42
C ARG A 475 4.40 -9.55 -8.91
N GLN A 476 5.16 -10.56 -8.48
CA GLN A 476 5.38 -10.83 -7.07
C GLN A 476 6.11 -9.68 -6.37
N LEU A 477 7.05 -9.04 -7.04
CA LEU A 477 7.72 -7.84 -6.53
C LEU A 477 6.71 -6.70 -6.30
N GLY A 478 5.83 -6.43 -7.25
CA GLY A 478 4.75 -5.45 -7.07
C GLY A 478 3.74 -5.84 -5.97
N GLY A 479 3.45 -7.13 -5.81
CA GLY A 479 2.65 -7.65 -4.70
C GLY A 479 3.31 -7.41 -3.34
N LEU A 480 4.62 -7.66 -3.22
CA LEU A 480 5.39 -7.40 -2.01
C LEU A 480 5.43 -5.90 -1.66
N LEU A 481 5.61 -5.02 -2.65
CA LEU A 481 5.56 -3.57 -2.44
C LEU A 481 4.16 -3.11 -1.99
N THR A 482 3.10 -3.72 -2.53
CA THR A 482 1.72 -3.47 -2.08
C THR A 482 1.51 -3.90 -0.63
N LEU A 483 2.09 -5.02 -0.22
CA LEU A 483 2.06 -5.52 1.15
C LEU A 483 2.78 -4.57 2.12
N ILE A 484 3.99 -4.11 1.76
CA ILE A 484 4.76 -3.12 2.53
C ILE A 484 3.96 -1.83 2.70
N LYS A 485 3.38 -1.31 1.61
CA LYS A 485 2.49 -0.16 1.62
C LYS A 485 1.34 -0.34 2.62
N GLN A 486 0.63 -1.47 2.53
CA GLN A 486 -0.52 -1.75 3.37
C GLN A 486 -0.15 -1.83 4.86
N PHE A 487 0.97 -2.50 5.19
CA PHE A 487 1.49 -2.57 6.54
C PHE A 487 1.77 -1.17 7.11
N ILE A 488 2.41 -0.30 6.32
CA ILE A 488 2.73 1.08 6.73
C ILE A 488 1.48 1.96 6.83
N ASP A 489 0.52 1.81 5.92
CA ASP A 489 -0.74 2.56 5.95
C ASP A 489 -1.56 2.25 7.21
N LEU A 490 -1.62 0.97 7.62
CA LEU A 490 -2.26 0.58 8.88
C LEU A 490 -1.59 1.25 10.08
N ARG A 491 -0.26 1.27 10.11
CA ARG A 491 0.51 1.91 11.20
C ARG A 491 0.33 3.43 11.19
N THR A 492 0.21 4.04 10.02
CA THR A 492 -0.13 5.46 9.86
C THR A 492 -1.52 5.75 10.39
N PHE A 493 -2.50 4.89 10.09
CA PHE A 493 -3.87 4.99 10.61
C PHE A 493 -3.89 4.93 12.14
N PHE A 494 -3.13 4.02 12.77
CA PHE A 494 -3.07 3.94 14.23
C PHE A 494 -2.54 5.22 14.87
N ILE A 495 -1.51 5.83 14.30
CA ILE A 495 -0.99 7.11 14.80
C ILE A 495 -2.03 8.23 14.65
N ARG A 496 -2.74 8.30 13.51
CA ARG A 496 -3.78 9.31 13.25
C ARG A 496 -4.97 9.21 14.21
N GLU A 497 -5.41 7.99 14.47
CA GLU A 497 -6.58 7.74 15.32
C GLU A 497 -6.26 7.69 16.82
N GLY A 498 -4.99 7.82 17.20
CA GLY A 498 -4.55 7.68 18.59
C GLY A 498 -4.72 6.25 19.12
N ILE A 499 -4.58 5.26 18.25
CA ILE A 499 -4.63 3.84 18.62
C ILE A 499 -3.26 3.44 19.16
N GLN A 500 -3.22 3.05 20.44
CA GLN A 500 -2.00 2.67 21.15
C GLN A 500 -2.04 1.22 21.60
N TYR A 501 -0.88 0.59 21.59
CA TYR A 501 -0.67 -0.74 22.15
C TYR A 501 -0.34 -0.65 23.64
N THR A 502 -0.81 -1.63 24.42
CA THR A 502 -0.45 -1.78 25.84
C THR A 502 0.94 -2.42 26.01
N VAL A 503 1.41 -3.14 24.99
CA VAL A 503 2.73 -3.80 24.96
C VAL A 503 3.63 -3.08 23.96
N LYS A 504 4.86 -2.73 24.38
CA LYS A 504 5.80 -1.96 23.54
C LYS A 504 6.27 -2.71 22.30
N GLU A 505 6.35 -4.04 22.35
CA GLU A 505 6.82 -4.91 21.26
C GLU A 505 5.95 -4.79 19.99
N HIS A 506 4.68 -4.39 20.15
CA HIS A 506 3.76 -4.17 19.02
C HIS A 506 3.94 -2.82 18.34
N ASN A 507 4.77 -1.91 18.87
CA ASN A 507 5.09 -0.66 18.21
C ASN A 507 6.09 -0.90 17.07
N LEU A 508 5.86 -0.25 15.93
CA LEU A 508 6.78 -0.33 14.80
C LEU A 508 8.01 0.54 15.07
N ASP A 509 9.17 -0.10 15.18
CA ASP A 509 10.46 0.58 15.25
C ASP A 509 10.89 1.10 13.86
N VAL A 510 11.38 2.33 13.81
CA VAL A 510 11.88 2.99 12.61
C VAL A 510 13.10 2.25 12.03
N GLY A 511 13.97 1.65 12.85
CA GLY A 511 15.13 0.93 12.31
C GLY A 511 14.74 -0.32 11.50
N TYR A 512 13.58 -0.96 11.75
CA TYR A 512 13.10 -2.01 10.85
C TYR A 512 12.59 -1.46 9.50
N LEU A 513 12.06 -0.24 9.47
CA LEU A 513 11.76 0.44 8.21
C LEU A 513 13.04 0.74 7.44
N VAL A 514 14.11 1.15 8.12
CA VAL A 514 15.45 1.33 7.50
C VAL A 514 15.93 0.03 6.84
N LYS A 515 15.72 -1.13 7.47
CA LYS A 515 16.06 -2.43 6.87
C LYS A 515 15.26 -2.72 5.59
N ILE A 516 13.95 -2.44 5.57
CA ILE A 516 13.14 -2.55 4.35
C ILE A 516 13.69 -1.63 3.25
N ILE A 517 14.07 -0.40 3.61
CA ILE A 517 14.64 0.57 2.67
C ILE A 517 15.94 0.02 2.06
N ASN A 518 16.88 -0.41 2.89
CA ASN A 518 18.19 -0.90 2.45
C ASN A 518 18.12 -2.19 1.62
N GLU A 519 17.27 -3.12 2.03
CA GLU A 519 17.27 -4.47 1.46
C GLU A 519 16.31 -4.67 0.31
N ILE A 520 15.27 -3.83 0.20
CA ILE A 520 14.24 -3.95 -0.84
C ILE A 520 14.17 -2.66 -1.66
N LEU A 521 13.88 -1.52 -1.05
CA LEU A 521 13.52 -0.30 -1.78
C LEU A 521 14.70 0.34 -2.54
N LEU A 522 15.92 0.18 -2.04
CA LEU A 522 17.15 0.64 -2.69
C LEU A 522 17.79 -0.39 -3.61
N LYS A 523 17.21 -1.59 -3.77
CA LYS A 523 17.75 -2.59 -4.69
C LYS A 523 17.51 -2.19 -6.14
N ASP A 524 18.48 -2.47 -7.01
CA ASP A 524 18.45 -2.01 -8.40
C ASP A 524 17.21 -2.50 -9.17
N ASN A 525 16.74 -3.72 -8.87
CA ASN A 525 15.53 -4.31 -9.46
C ASN A 525 14.22 -3.63 -9.04
N VAL A 526 14.23 -2.76 -8.04
CA VAL A 526 13.11 -1.92 -7.61
C VAL A 526 13.38 -0.48 -8.01
N LEU A 527 14.50 0.08 -7.56
CA LEU A 527 14.85 1.49 -7.70
C LEU A 527 15.02 1.92 -9.17
N TYR A 528 15.51 1.03 -10.03
CA TYR A 528 15.74 1.31 -11.45
C TYR A 528 14.89 0.44 -12.38
N SER A 529 13.81 -0.17 -11.87
CA SER A 529 12.91 -1.02 -12.66
C SER A 529 12.27 -0.25 -13.82
N ASP A 530 12.26 -0.84 -15.01
CA ASP A 530 11.54 -0.31 -16.18
C ASP A 530 10.06 -0.73 -16.22
N ASP A 531 9.64 -1.65 -15.34
CA ASP A 531 8.28 -2.13 -15.32
C ASP A 531 7.32 -1.11 -14.66
N ALA A 532 6.33 -0.66 -15.41
CA ALA A 532 5.37 0.34 -14.97
C ALA A 532 4.52 -0.10 -13.77
N TYR A 533 4.21 -1.40 -13.65
CA TYR A 533 3.44 -1.91 -12.51
C TYR A 533 4.28 -1.87 -11.23
N VAL A 534 5.53 -2.33 -11.28
CA VAL A 534 6.47 -2.24 -10.15
C VAL A 534 6.71 -0.79 -9.74
N GLN A 535 6.92 0.12 -10.69
CA GLN A 535 7.15 1.54 -10.40
C GLN A 535 5.94 2.21 -9.72
N VAL A 536 4.71 1.91 -10.14
CA VAL A 536 3.50 2.41 -9.46
C VAL A 536 3.43 1.89 -8.03
N ARG A 537 3.67 0.59 -7.81
CA ARG A 537 3.64 0.00 -6.45
C ARG A 537 4.78 0.50 -5.56
N PHE A 538 5.95 0.70 -6.14
CA PHE A 538 7.10 1.30 -5.46
C PHE A 538 6.77 2.72 -5.00
N LYS A 539 6.25 3.56 -5.90
CA LYS A 539 5.81 4.92 -5.59
C LYS A 539 4.80 4.94 -4.45
N ASP A 540 3.78 4.10 -4.51
CA ASP A 540 2.76 4.02 -3.46
C ASP A 540 3.37 3.64 -2.09
N ALA A 541 4.31 2.68 -2.07
CA ALA A 541 4.99 2.24 -0.86
C ALA A 541 5.89 3.34 -0.26
N ILE A 542 6.64 4.06 -1.11
CA ILE A 542 7.50 5.18 -0.67
C ILE A 542 6.66 6.30 -0.09
N TYR A 543 5.59 6.72 -0.75
CA TYR A 543 4.73 7.79 -0.22
C TYR A 543 4.06 7.43 1.09
N SER A 544 3.66 6.16 1.25
CA SER A 544 3.11 5.67 2.53
C SER A 544 4.18 5.69 3.63
N THR A 545 5.42 5.30 3.31
CA THR A 545 6.58 5.34 4.22
C THR A 545 6.91 6.76 4.65
N VAL A 546 7.01 7.71 3.71
CA VAL A 546 7.32 9.12 3.99
C VAL A 546 6.22 9.75 4.85
N LYS A 547 4.96 9.51 4.52
CA LYS A 547 3.80 10.00 5.28
C LYS A 547 3.80 9.47 6.72
N TYR A 548 4.12 8.19 6.91
CA TYR A 548 4.26 7.59 8.24
C TYR A 548 5.35 8.29 9.06
N LEU A 549 6.55 8.46 8.48
CA LEU A 549 7.69 9.09 9.16
C LEU A 549 7.44 10.56 9.52
N ILE A 550 6.86 11.33 8.60
CA ILE A 550 6.46 12.73 8.85
C ILE A 550 5.48 12.81 10.02
N LEU A 551 4.47 11.94 10.04
CA LEU A 551 3.46 11.91 11.10
C LEU A 551 4.08 11.51 12.44
N LEU A 552 4.98 10.52 12.44
CA LEU A 552 5.69 10.07 13.64
C LEU A 552 6.54 11.20 14.24
N ARG A 553 7.29 11.95 13.41
CA ARG A 553 8.10 13.09 13.86
C ARG A 553 7.27 14.26 14.36
N LYS A 554 6.11 14.54 13.74
CA LYS A 554 5.18 15.60 14.20
C LYS A 554 4.55 15.27 15.57
N ASN A 555 4.38 13.99 15.90
CA ASN A 555 3.75 13.54 17.15
C ASN A 555 4.75 13.29 18.29
N SER A 556 6.03 13.10 18.02
CA SER A 556 7.04 12.87 19.07
C SER A 556 7.32 14.16 19.85
N THR A 557 6.88 14.23 21.11
CA THR A 557 7.15 15.35 22.04
C THR A 557 8.60 15.42 22.51
N THR A 558 9.44 14.42 22.17
CA THR A 558 10.89 14.44 22.37
C THR A 558 11.58 13.83 21.15
N GLY A 559 12.32 14.63 20.38
CA GLY A 559 13.05 14.17 19.19
C GLY A 559 14.09 13.08 19.48
N GLU A 560 14.53 12.98 20.75
CA GLU A 560 15.50 12.01 21.26
C GLU A 560 15.01 10.55 21.16
N ALA A 561 13.72 10.27 21.39
CA ALA A 561 13.19 8.91 21.31
C ALA A 561 13.14 8.38 19.86
N PHE A 562 12.86 9.27 18.90
CA PHE A 562 12.93 8.95 17.47
C PHE A 562 14.37 8.68 17.04
N GLU A 563 15.31 9.51 17.48
CA GLU A 563 16.73 9.37 17.14
C GLU A 563 17.36 8.13 17.80
N ALA A 564 16.95 7.77 19.02
CA ALA A 564 17.34 6.53 19.67
C ALA A 564 16.85 5.29 18.87
N SER A 565 15.61 5.31 18.35
CA SER A 565 15.09 4.21 17.52
C SER A 565 15.84 4.00 16.20
N LEU A 566 16.50 5.04 15.67
CA LEU A 566 17.36 4.91 14.48
C LEU A 566 18.70 4.22 14.79
N GLN A 567 19.16 4.33 16.04
CA GLN A 567 20.44 3.79 16.49
C GLN A 567 20.31 2.36 17.05
N GLU A 568 19.14 1.99 17.59
CA GLU A 568 18.90 0.72 18.26
C GLU A 568 18.08 -0.29 17.42
N VAL A 569 18.56 -0.77 16.25
CA VAL A 569 17.90 -1.93 15.59
C VAL A 569 18.86 -3.00 15.03
N GLY A 570 18.92 -4.13 15.76
CA GLY A 570 19.22 -5.49 15.29
C GLY A 570 20.68 -5.82 14.93
N GLU A 571 21.28 -6.78 15.66
CA GLU A 571 22.61 -7.40 15.45
C GLU A 571 23.78 -6.45 15.09
N GLY A 572 23.69 -5.15 15.41
CA GLY A 572 24.82 -4.22 15.44
C GLY A 572 25.43 -3.81 14.09
N LYS A 573 24.78 -4.04 12.94
CA LYS A 573 25.37 -3.73 11.61
C LYS A 573 24.74 -2.56 10.84
N ASP A 574 23.46 -2.23 11.07
CA ASP A 574 22.75 -1.18 10.30
C ASP A 574 22.49 0.06 11.17
N ILE A 575 23.54 0.75 11.60
CA ILE A 575 23.40 2.04 12.30
C ILE A 575 23.02 3.09 11.27
N SER A 576 21.84 3.70 11.42
CA SER A 576 21.38 4.82 10.59
C SER A 576 21.27 6.08 11.44
N ASP A 577 21.60 7.22 10.88
CA ASP A 577 21.33 8.53 11.46
C ASP A 577 20.24 9.24 10.65
N VAL A 578 19.67 10.33 11.18
CA VAL A 578 18.64 11.10 10.47
C VAL A 578 19.11 11.51 9.06
N PRO A 579 20.35 12.02 8.86
CA PRO A 579 20.89 12.29 7.53
C PRO A 579 20.87 11.09 6.56
N ASP A 580 21.27 9.91 7.03
CA ASP A 580 21.28 8.67 6.24
C ASP A 580 19.88 8.29 5.79
N LEU A 581 18.92 8.23 6.72
CA LEU A 581 17.53 7.92 6.40
C LEU A 581 16.95 8.91 5.38
N LEU A 582 17.15 10.21 5.60
CA LEU A 582 16.67 11.25 4.68
C LEU A 582 17.28 11.11 3.28
N SER A 583 18.59 10.82 3.19
CA SER A 583 19.27 10.65 1.91
C SER A 583 18.73 9.45 1.11
N LYS A 584 18.49 8.32 1.80
CA LYS A 584 17.90 7.12 1.21
C LYS A 584 16.48 7.36 0.71
N LEU A 585 15.64 8.01 1.52
CA LEU A 585 14.28 8.38 1.13
C LEU A 585 14.25 9.36 -0.03
N THR A 586 15.17 10.33 -0.05
CA THR A 586 15.28 11.31 -1.14
C THR A 586 15.47 10.61 -2.48
N ILE A 587 16.39 9.64 -2.53
CA ILE A 587 16.65 8.86 -3.75
C ILE A 587 15.44 8.01 -4.15
N CYS A 588 14.80 7.36 -3.20
CA CYS A 588 13.57 6.61 -3.47
C CYS A 588 12.44 7.51 -4.01
N ILE A 589 12.25 8.72 -3.45
CA ILE A 589 11.24 9.69 -3.91
C ILE A 589 11.55 10.13 -5.34
N ILE A 590 12.80 10.50 -5.61
CA ILE A 590 13.24 10.96 -6.93
C ILE A 590 13.02 9.88 -7.98
N SER A 591 13.36 8.63 -7.65
CA SER A 591 13.11 7.47 -8.51
C SER A 591 11.60 7.30 -8.77
N ALA A 592 10.79 7.28 -7.71
CA ALA A 592 9.34 7.11 -7.78
C ALA A 592 8.62 8.21 -8.59
N GLU A 593 9.20 9.41 -8.62
CA GLU A 593 8.64 10.54 -9.35
C GLU A 593 9.18 10.66 -10.76
N SER A 594 10.21 9.89 -11.12
CA SER A 594 10.96 10.03 -12.37
C SER A 594 10.06 10.00 -13.61
N LYS A 595 9.97 11.16 -14.26
CA LYS A 595 9.47 11.36 -15.62
C LYS A 595 10.65 11.92 -16.40
N SER A 596 10.66 11.77 -17.72
CA SER A 596 11.66 12.43 -18.56
C SER A 596 11.66 13.93 -18.26
N ILE A 597 12.83 14.46 -17.88
CA ILE A 597 13.02 15.89 -17.67
C ILE A 597 13.20 16.50 -19.07
N PRO A 598 12.27 17.34 -19.53
CA PRO A 598 12.37 17.89 -20.87
C PRO A 598 13.47 18.96 -20.92
N ASP A 599 14.12 19.11 -22.07
CA ASP A 599 15.26 20.01 -22.26
C ASP A 599 14.92 21.48 -21.95
N ASN A 600 13.67 21.87 -22.21
CA ASN A 600 13.15 23.19 -21.85
C ASN A 600 13.03 23.40 -20.33
N ALA A 601 12.94 22.35 -19.50
CA ALA A 601 12.93 22.46 -18.04
C ALA A 601 14.34 22.71 -17.49
N VAL A 602 15.35 22.03 -18.03
CA VAL A 602 16.75 22.27 -17.70
C VAL A 602 17.18 23.67 -18.16
N ALA A 603 16.68 24.09 -19.33
CA ALA A 603 16.90 25.44 -19.85
C ALA A 603 16.11 26.51 -19.07
N ALA A 604 14.88 26.23 -18.61
CA ALA A 604 14.07 27.18 -17.85
C ALA A 604 14.43 27.27 -16.37
N ALA A 605 14.99 26.22 -15.76
CA ALA A 605 15.46 26.22 -14.37
C ALA A 605 16.49 27.30 -14.09
N LEU A 606 17.05 27.79 -15.19
CA LEU A 606 18.17 28.67 -15.30
C LEU A 606 17.91 29.56 -16.52
N GLU A 607 16.85 30.39 -16.49
CA GLU A 607 16.81 31.57 -17.35
C GLU A 607 18.20 32.23 -17.32
N SER A 608 18.62 32.81 -18.47
CA SER A 608 19.87 33.58 -18.55
C SER A 608 20.03 34.39 -17.26
N PRO A 609 21.19 34.38 -16.58
CA PRO A 609 21.38 35.20 -15.37
C PRO A 609 21.09 36.69 -15.61
N TYR A 610 20.94 37.11 -16.87
CA TYR A 610 20.59 38.46 -17.33
C TYR A 610 19.13 38.63 -17.78
N GLY A 611 18.31 37.57 -17.74
CA GLY A 611 16.90 37.55 -18.16
C GLY A 611 16.67 37.81 -19.65
N LYS A 612 15.42 37.73 -20.12
CA LYS A 612 15.01 38.54 -21.29
C LYS A 612 14.92 39.97 -20.79
N VAL A 613 15.74 40.87 -21.34
CA VAL A 613 15.67 42.30 -21.01
C VAL A 613 14.23 42.77 -21.24
N LYS A 614 13.48 43.04 -20.17
CA LYS A 614 12.24 43.81 -20.24
C LYS A 614 12.66 45.23 -20.58
N HIS A 615 12.71 45.55 -21.87
CA HIS A 615 12.93 46.92 -22.32
C HIS A 615 11.78 47.78 -21.77
N SER A 616 12.12 48.64 -20.82
CA SER A 616 11.20 49.54 -20.16
C SER A 616 10.73 50.62 -21.12
N GLY A 617 9.41 50.81 -21.18
CA GLY A 617 8.79 52.07 -21.57
C GLY A 617 8.41 52.19 -23.05
N ILE A 618 7.10 52.03 -23.28
CA ILE A 618 6.24 52.50 -24.39
C ILE A 618 5.50 51.34 -25.07
N ASP A 619 4.18 51.51 -25.13
CA ASP A 619 3.13 50.66 -25.73
C ASP A 619 2.55 49.49 -24.90
N GLN A 620 1.79 49.86 -23.87
CA GLN A 620 0.53 49.18 -23.58
C GLN A 620 -0.47 49.43 -24.72
N ARG A 621 -0.54 48.53 -25.70
CA ARG A 621 -1.75 48.09 -26.42
C ARG A 621 -1.36 47.35 -27.70
N CYS A 622 -1.17 46.04 -27.59
CA CYS A 622 -1.61 45.06 -28.58
C CYS A 622 -1.43 43.67 -27.96
N ARG A 623 -2.49 43.17 -27.32
CA ARG A 623 -2.60 41.75 -26.96
C ARG A 623 -3.00 40.97 -28.22
N ALA A 624 -2.08 40.17 -28.73
CA ALA A 624 -2.38 38.90 -29.36
C ALA A 624 -1.28 37.89 -28.96
N PRO A 625 -1.62 36.63 -28.65
CA PRO A 625 -0.75 35.75 -27.87
C PRO A 625 0.27 35.07 -28.80
N VAL A 626 1.54 35.45 -28.68
CA VAL A 626 2.64 34.58 -29.11
C VAL A 626 3.14 33.91 -27.84
N THR A 627 2.96 32.60 -27.78
CA THR A 627 3.21 31.72 -26.64
C THR A 627 4.70 31.65 -26.30
N ALA A 628 5.17 32.59 -25.49
CA ALA A 628 6.30 32.34 -24.60
C ALA A 628 5.76 31.56 -23.40
N SER A 629 6.06 30.27 -23.34
CA SER A 629 5.78 29.47 -22.15
C SER A 629 6.67 29.97 -21.02
N ASP A 630 6.13 30.75 -20.08
CA ASP A 630 6.67 30.84 -18.72
C ASP A 630 6.68 29.41 -18.17
N VAL A 631 7.84 28.76 -18.20
CA VAL A 631 7.99 27.40 -17.69
C VAL A 631 8.05 27.52 -16.16
N ASP A 632 6.91 27.26 -15.53
CA ASP A 632 6.76 27.23 -14.08
C ASP A 632 7.64 26.13 -13.47
N LEU A 633 8.76 26.53 -12.87
CA LEU A 633 9.72 25.63 -12.23
C LEU A 633 9.18 24.92 -11.00
N ASN A 634 8.12 25.46 -10.40
CA ASN A 634 7.43 24.81 -9.29
C ASN A 634 6.86 23.44 -9.71
N ARG A 635 6.67 23.19 -11.02
CA ARG A 635 6.23 21.88 -11.53
C ARG A 635 7.26 20.76 -11.37
N TYR A 636 8.54 21.10 -11.15
CA TYR A 636 9.62 20.14 -10.95
C TYR A 636 10.04 20.00 -9.47
N GLU A 637 9.46 20.83 -8.59
CA GLU A 637 9.60 20.66 -7.15
C GLU A 637 8.91 19.36 -6.72
N SER A 638 9.63 18.52 -5.97
CA SER A 638 8.99 17.41 -5.28
C SER A 638 8.38 17.91 -3.97
N GLU A 639 7.06 18.15 -3.97
CA GLU A 639 6.33 18.54 -2.75
C GLU A 639 6.59 17.57 -1.59
N THR A 640 6.65 16.27 -1.89
CA THR A 640 6.91 15.20 -0.91
C THR A 640 8.31 15.32 -0.30
N MET A 641 9.34 15.53 -1.13
CA MET A 641 10.71 15.73 -0.67
C MET A 641 10.81 17.01 0.15
N THR A 642 10.22 18.11 -0.33
CA THR A 642 10.23 19.39 0.37
C THR A 642 9.52 19.31 1.73
N GLU A 643 8.37 18.65 1.83
CA GLU A 643 7.69 18.46 3.13
C GLU A 643 8.55 17.63 4.09
N LEU A 644 9.13 16.53 3.60
CA LEU A 644 10.02 15.67 4.39
C LEU A 644 11.20 16.48 4.94
N LEU A 645 11.91 17.22 4.10
CA LEU A 645 13.07 18.02 4.53
C LEU A 645 12.67 19.16 5.47
N LYS A 646 11.55 19.85 5.22
CA LYS A 646 11.03 20.91 6.11
C LYS A 646 10.75 20.39 7.52
N VAL A 647 10.20 19.17 7.65
CA VAL A 647 9.85 18.58 8.95
C VAL A 647 11.08 18.16 9.76
N TYR A 648 12.14 17.69 9.08
CA TYR A 648 13.32 17.14 9.76
C TYR A 648 14.49 18.11 9.90
N LEU A 649 14.65 19.06 8.98
CA LEU A 649 15.76 20.03 8.96
C LEU A 649 15.36 21.46 9.37
N GLY A 650 14.06 21.78 9.43
CA GLY A 650 13.55 23.12 9.78
C GLY A 650 13.53 24.11 8.60
N LYS A 651 13.16 25.38 8.85
CA LYS A 651 13.10 26.44 7.82
C LYS A 651 14.44 27.15 7.59
N ASP A 652 15.31 27.19 8.60
CA ASP A 652 16.61 27.84 8.53
C ASP A 652 17.68 26.78 8.22
N TYR A 653 17.93 26.58 6.94
CA TYR A 653 18.92 25.62 6.42
C TYR A 653 20.38 26.04 6.67
N ALA A 654 20.61 27.07 7.48
CA ALA A 654 21.92 27.64 7.72
C ALA A 654 22.72 26.78 8.70
N THR A 655 23.80 26.18 8.17
CA THR A 655 24.98 25.70 8.91
C THR A 655 24.69 24.74 10.06
N ASN A 656 24.17 23.55 9.75
CA ASN A 656 24.05 22.47 10.71
C ASN A 656 24.77 21.20 10.18
N ASN A 657 25.57 20.54 11.02
CA ASN A 657 26.34 19.33 10.68
C ASN A 657 25.43 18.23 10.07
N VAL A 658 24.17 18.18 10.51
CA VAL A 658 23.13 17.27 10.00
C VAL A 658 22.82 17.52 8.51
N THR A 659 22.67 18.78 8.11
CA THR A 659 22.35 19.17 6.72
C THR A 659 23.52 18.85 5.79
N SER A 660 24.76 19.13 6.20
CA SER A 660 25.95 18.78 5.43
C SER A 660 26.10 17.26 5.22
N LYS A 661 25.89 16.46 6.29
CA LYS A 661 25.89 15.00 6.20
C LYS A 661 24.81 14.48 5.26
N TYR A 662 23.61 15.07 5.27
CA TYR A 662 22.49 14.66 4.42
C TYR A 662 22.84 14.84 2.95
N PHE A 663 23.31 16.02 2.56
CA PHE A 663 23.69 16.30 1.18
C PHE A 663 24.83 15.38 0.73
N THR A 664 25.88 15.25 1.53
CA THR A 664 27.01 14.36 1.24
C THR A 664 26.56 12.93 0.96
N LYS A 665 25.75 12.33 1.85
CA LYS A 665 25.22 10.97 1.66
C LYS A 665 24.30 10.86 0.45
N SER A 666 23.48 11.89 0.17
CA SER A 666 22.57 11.90 -0.98
C SER A 666 23.34 11.86 -2.31
N PHE A 667 24.44 12.60 -2.42
CA PHE A 667 25.30 12.56 -3.62
C PHE A 667 26.08 11.24 -3.73
N GLU A 668 26.54 10.68 -2.61
CA GLU A 668 27.27 9.40 -2.60
C GLU A 668 26.37 8.22 -3.03
N LEU A 669 25.12 8.19 -2.58
CA LEU A 669 24.18 7.09 -2.88
C LEU A 669 23.75 7.02 -4.36
N ILE A 670 23.80 8.12 -5.12
CA ILE A 670 23.52 8.09 -6.56
C ILE A 670 24.54 7.22 -7.31
N ASN A 671 25.78 7.19 -6.82
CA ASN A 671 26.90 6.40 -7.32
C ASN A 671 27.01 6.38 -8.86
N LEU A 672 27.71 7.37 -9.43
CA LEU A 672 27.95 7.46 -10.88
C LEU A 672 29.11 6.54 -11.34
N ASP A 673 28.97 5.24 -11.10
CA ASP A 673 29.93 4.25 -11.60
C ASP A 673 29.75 4.07 -13.13
N PRO A 674 30.79 4.36 -13.95
CA PRO A 674 30.70 4.22 -15.39
C PRO A 674 30.41 2.80 -15.90
N SER A 675 30.62 1.77 -15.07
CA SER A 675 30.35 0.37 -15.41
C SER A 675 28.89 -0.04 -15.22
N SER A 676 28.06 0.82 -14.62
CA SER A 676 26.67 0.53 -14.32
C SER A 676 25.76 0.63 -15.56
N TYR A 677 24.90 -0.36 -15.77
CA TYR A 677 24.02 -0.43 -16.95
C TYR A 677 22.92 0.65 -16.96
N ASP A 678 22.61 1.20 -15.78
CA ASP A 678 21.57 2.19 -15.50
C ASP A 678 22.14 3.62 -15.33
N LEU A 679 23.38 3.86 -15.76
CA LEU A 679 24.10 5.12 -15.58
C LEU A 679 23.30 6.36 -16.05
N GLU A 680 22.57 6.27 -17.17
CA GLU A 680 21.71 7.36 -17.65
C GLU A 680 20.57 7.68 -16.67
N LYS A 681 19.96 6.67 -16.04
CA LYS A 681 18.93 6.85 -15.02
C LYS A 681 19.51 7.48 -13.75
N ARG A 682 20.71 7.06 -13.33
CA ARG A 682 21.41 7.66 -12.18
C ARG A 682 21.69 9.15 -12.40
N MET A 683 22.13 9.52 -13.60
CA MET A 683 22.28 10.93 -13.99
C MET A 683 20.93 11.66 -14.03
N SER A 684 19.86 11.03 -14.53
CA SER A 684 18.50 11.58 -14.48
C SER A 684 18.02 11.87 -13.05
N PHE A 685 18.32 10.96 -12.11
CA PHE A 685 17.99 11.15 -10.70
C PHE A 685 18.79 12.31 -10.09
N LEU A 686 20.10 12.41 -10.39
CA LEU A 686 20.92 13.55 -9.99
C LEU A 686 20.33 14.88 -10.51
N MET A 687 19.99 14.94 -11.79
CA MET A 687 19.40 16.14 -12.40
C MET A 687 18.11 16.55 -11.67
N ARG A 688 17.23 15.60 -11.39
CA ARG A 688 15.97 15.87 -10.69
C ARG A 688 16.18 16.32 -9.25
N MET A 689 17.12 15.68 -8.55
CA MET A 689 17.50 16.08 -7.20
C MET A 689 17.93 17.55 -7.18
N MET A 690 18.83 17.92 -8.10
CA MET A 690 19.37 19.27 -8.20
C MET A 690 18.29 20.29 -8.60
N LEU A 691 17.43 19.96 -9.57
CA LEU A 691 16.31 20.81 -9.96
C LEU A 691 15.33 21.06 -8.80
N SER A 692 14.99 20.02 -8.05
CA SER A 692 14.12 20.13 -6.88
C SER A 692 14.76 20.97 -5.77
N PHE A 693 16.09 20.87 -5.60
CA PHE A 693 16.82 21.73 -4.67
C PHE A 693 16.83 23.21 -5.11
N ILE A 694 17.05 23.45 -6.41
CA ILE A 694 17.01 24.78 -7.04
C ILE A 694 15.63 25.42 -6.89
N SER A 695 14.55 24.69 -7.21
CA SER A 695 13.19 25.22 -7.19
C SER A 695 12.73 25.54 -5.78
N ALA A 696 13.06 24.70 -4.81
CA ALA A 696 12.73 24.93 -3.40
C ALA A 696 13.66 25.93 -2.69
N GLY A 697 14.68 26.47 -3.38
CA GLY A 697 15.56 27.52 -2.87
C GLY A 697 16.57 27.06 -1.82
N TYR A 698 16.95 25.78 -1.81
CA TYR A 698 17.95 25.26 -0.88
C TYR A 698 19.35 25.81 -1.19
N GLN A 699 20.09 26.20 -0.13
CA GLN A 699 21.50 26.54 -0.21
C GLN A 699 22.35 25.34 0.26
N LEU A 700 23.32 24.94 -0.57
CA LEU A 700 24.29 23.89 -0.24
C LEU A 700 25.27 24.37 0.84
N PRO A 701 25.51 23.59 1.90
CA PRO A 701 26.54 23.89 2.90
C PRO A 701 27.96 23.84 2.28
N SER A 702 28.88 24.68 2.77
CA SER A 702 30.28 24.71 2.32
C SER A 702 31.02 23.40 2.58
N GLU A 703 30.61 22.60 3.56
CA GLU A 703 31.25 21.31 3.85
C GLU A 703 30.97 20.23 2.78
N VAL A 704 30.02 20.47 1.85
CA VAL A 704 29.71 19.56 0.72
C VAL A 704 30.63 19.80 -0.48
N GLU A 705 31.50 20.82 -0.41
CA GLU A 705 32.42 21.22 -1.50
C GLU A 705 33.28 20.08 -2.02
N ASP A 706 33.89 19.28 -1.13
CA ASP A 706 34.76 18.17 -1.53
C ASP A 706 33.99 17.07 -2.27
N THR A 707 32.76 16.79 -1.84
CA THR A 707 31.86 15.82 -2.49
C THR A 707 31.47 16.32 -3.87
N MET A 708 31.15 17.61 -4.00
CA MET A 708 30.84 18.25 -5.29
C MET A 708 32.02 18.26 -6.23
N ARG A 709 33.24 18.49 -5.71
CA ARG A 709 34.46 18.39 -6.51
C ARG A 709 34.68 16.98 -7.05
N ARG A 710 34.49 15.94 -6.22
CA ARG A 710 34.58 14.54 -6.68
C ARG A 710 33.54 14.24 -7.76
N LEU A 711 32.28 14.67 -7.53
CA LEU A 711 31.18 14.50 -8.48
C LEU A 711 31.46 15.21 -9.81
N PHE A 712 31.95 16.45 -9.77
CA PHE A 712 32.33 17.21 -10.96
C PHE A 712 33.43 16.49 -11.75
N ILE A 713 34.49 16.00 -11.09
CA ILE A 713 35.56 15.26 -11.76
C ILE A 713 35.02 13.98 -12.41
N GLN A 714 34.12 13.25 -11.73
CA GLN A 714 33.48 12.05 -12.29
C GLN A 714 32.65 12.40 -13.54
N LEU A 715 31.81 13.43 -13.46
CA LEU A 715 31.00 13.87 -14.60
C LEU A 715 31.86 14.35 -15.78
N MET A 716 32.94 15.08 -15.52
CA MET A 716 33.90 15.52 -16.56
C MET A 716 34.60 14.34 -17.26
N ARG A 717 34.77 13.19 -16.59
CA ARG A 717 35.28 11.98 -17.25
C ARG A 717 34.24 11.38 -18.19
N LEU A 718 32.97 11.38 -17.79
CA LEU A 718 31.85 10.87 -18.59
C LEU A 718 31.58 11.69 -19.87
N THR A 719 32.19 12.87 -20.02
CA THR A 719 32.09 13.66 -21.25
C THR A 719 33.10 13.25 -22.33
N ASN A 720 34.00 12.30 -22.06
CA ASN A 720 34.99 11.85 -23.05
C ASN A 720 34.33 11.14 -24.25
N LYS A 721 34.61 11.64 -25.47
CA LYS A 721 34.05 11.11 -26.73
C LYS A 721 34.50 9.69 -27.03
N THR A 722 35.73 9.31 -26.69
CA THR A 722 36.28 8.00 -27.07
C THR A 722 35.62 6.87 -26.30
N ASP A 723 35.13 7.16 -25.09
CA ASP A 723 34.80 6.14 -24.11
C ASP A 723 33.27 6.00 -23.90
N TYR A 724 32.47 7.04 -24.23
CA TYR A 724 31.04 7.09 -23.92
C TYR A 724 30.13 7.55 -25.08
N SER A 725 28.90 7.04 -25.11
CA SER A 725 27.87 7.38 -26.11
C SER A 725 27.47 8.86 -26.05
N THR A 726 26.85 9.37 -27.12
CA THR A 726 26.35 10.76 -27.12
C THR A 726 25.29 11.00 -26.05
N SER A 727 24.39 10.04 -25.78
CA SER A 727 23.37 10.15 -24.73
C SER A 727 23.97 10.32 -23.33
N VAL A 728 24.97 9.50 -22.98
CA VAL A 728 25.70 9.60 -21.69
C VAL A 728 26.45 10.92 -21.59
N ARG A 729 27.15 11.33 -22.66
CA ARG A 729 27.91 12.59 -22.68
C ARG A 729 27.00 13.80 -22.50
N VAL A 730 25.85 13.84 -23.18
CA VAL A 730 24.86 14.92 -23.05
C VAL A 730 24.27 14.95 -21.65
N ALA A 731 23.90 13.79 -21.08
CA ALA A 731 23.39 13.70 -19.71
C ALA A 731 24.42 14.19 -18.66
N ALA A 732 25.70 13.84 -18.84
CA ALA A 732 26.78 14.32 -17.98
C ALA A 732 26.95 15.84 -18.05
N CYS A 733 26.91 16.43 -19.26
CA CYS A 733 26.99 17.89 -19.44
C CYS A 733 25.83 18.61 -18.77
N ARG A 734 24.61 18.06 -18.84
CA ARG A 734 23.43 18.61 -18.13
C ARG A 734 23.60 18.55 -16.60
N CYS A 735 24.12 17.45 -16.08
CA CYS A 735 24.42 17.33 -14.65
C CYS A 735 25.48 18.35 -14.22
N ILE A 736 26.55 18.52 -15.00
CA ILE A 736 27.61 19.52 -14.72
C ILE A 736 27.00 20.92 -14.65
N TYR A 737 26.17 21.28 -15.62
CA TYR A 737 25.51 22.58 -15.65
C TYR A 737 24.65 22.83 -14.40
N LEU A 738 23.83 21.87 -14.00
CA LEU A 738 23.00 21.97 -12.78
C LEU A 738 23.86 22.03 -11.51
N VAL A 739 24.93 21.24 -11.42
CA VAL A 739 25.88 21.25 -10.30
C VAL A 739 26.52 22.63 -10.15
N ILE A 740 27.06 23.17 -11.23
CA ILE A 740 27.67 24.51 -11.24
C ILE A 740 26.65 25.58 -10.86
N SER A 741 25.43 25.50 -11.38
CA SER A 741 24.37 26.48 -11.07
C SER A 741 23.93 26.46 -9.61
N CYS A 742 23.96 25.30 -8.94
CA CYS A 742 23.74 25.23 -7.49
C CYS A 742 24.93 25.82 -6.70
N LEU A 743 26.15 25.56 -7.15
CA LEU A 743 27.38 26.03 -6.50
C LEU A 743 27.56 27.55 -6.65
N THR A 744 27.22 28.14 -7.79
CA THR A 744 27.34 29.59 -8.01
C THR A 744 26.41 30.41 -7.13
N ARG A 745 25.29 29.83 -6.66
CA ARG A 745 24.37 30.47 -5.70
C ARG A 745 24.84 30.42 -4.24
N THR A 746 25.86 29.62 -3.96
CA THR A 746 26.25 29.26 -2.57
C THR A 746 27.71 29.62 -2.29
N LEU A 747 28.59 29.47 -3.28
CA LEU A 747 30.01 29.72 -3.18
C LEU A 747 30.42 30.95 -3.98
N SER A 748 31.32 31.74 -3.40
CA SER A 748 31.99 32.83 -4.10
C SER A 748 32.99 32.29 -5.13
N MET A 749 33.17 33.02 -6.24
CA MET A 749 34.20 32.76 -7.24
C MET A 749 35.64 32.86 -6.69
N ASN A 750 35.84 33.42 -5.49
CA ASN A 750 37.13 33.41 -4.79
C ASN A 750 37.55 31.99 -4.34
N ASN A 751 36.59 31.06 -4.20
CA ASN A 751 36.85 29.69 -3.78
C ASN A 751 37.75 28.95 -4.80
N PRO A 752 38.82 28.25 -4.36
CA PRO A 752 39.75 27.55 -5.25
C PRO A 752 39.08 26.45 -6.10
N ASN A 753 38.04 25.79 -5.59
CA ASN A 753 37.29 24.77 -6.33
C ASN A 753 36.48 25.39 -7.46
N MET A 754 35.84 26.54 -7.22
CA MET A 754 35.12 27.28 -8.28
C MET A 754 36.08 27.72 -9.38
N ARG A 755 37.27 28.21 -9.02
CA ARG A 755 38.31 28.55 -10.01
C ARG A 755 38.79 27.33 -10.80
N TYR A 756 38.97 26.18 -10.14
CA TYR A 756 39.29 24.93 -10.81
C TYR A 756 38.19 24.48 -11.76
N PHE A 757 36.91 24.53 -11.37
CA PHE A 757 35.79 24.17 -12.25
C PHE A 757 35.72 25.09 -13.47
N PHE A 758 35.89 26.40 -13.26
CA PHE A 758 35.93 27.39 -14.34
C PHE A 758 37.03 27.06 -15.35
N ALA A 759 38.24 26.77 -14.87
CA ALA A 759 39.37 26.37 -15.69
C ALA A 759 39.14 25.06 -16.45
N GLN A 760 38.51 24.05 -15.84
CA GLN A 760 38.26 22.76 -16.50
C GLN A 760 37.17 22.84 -17.57
N ILE A 761 36.06 23.51 -17.30
CA ILE A 761 35.02 23.79 -18.31
C ILE A 761 35.59 24.70 -19.40
N LEU A 762 36.39 25.68 -18.94
CA LEU A 762 37.45 26.41 -19.62
C LEU A 762 38.01 25.64 -20.81
N LEU A 763 38.73 24.57 -20.48
CA LEU A 763 39.51 23.77 -21.43
C LEU A 763 38.66 23.04 -22.47
N VAL A 764 37.43 22.67 -22.16
CA VAL A 764 36.56 21.85 -23.03
C VAL A 764 35.52 22.62 -23.83
N SER A 765 35.41 23.94 -23.64
CA SER A 765 34.41 24.83 -24.26
C SER A 765 34.69 25.22 -25.73
N THR A 766 35.32 24.33 -26.51
CA THR A 766 35.52 24.52 -27.96
C THR A 766 35.31 23.23 -28.74
N TRP A 767 35.00 23.40 -30.03
CA TRP A 767 34.89 22.34 -31.02
C TRP A 767 36.17 21.49 -31.16
N GLN A 768 37.35 22.13 -31.01
CA GLN A 768 38.64 21.49 -31.19
C GLN A 768 39.08 20.64 -29.98
N PHE A 769 38.70 21.04 -28.76
CA PHE A 769 39.32 20.49 -27.54
C PHE A 769 38.37 19.80 -26.53
N GLY A 770 37.04 19.78 -26.68
CA GLY A 770 36.25 19.08 -25.63
C GLY A 770 34.77 18.77 -25.76
N ALA A 771 34.02 19.27 -26.75
CA ALA A 771 32.62 18.86 -26.93
C ALA A 771 32.29 18.73 -28.42
N ARG A 772 32.38 17.51 -28.98
CA ARG A 772 32.17 17.30 -30.43
C ARG A 772 30.70 17.20 -30.84
N THR A 773 29.76 17.56 -29.96
CA THR A 773 28.33 17.64 -30.24
C THR A 773 27.83 19.02 -29.78
N PRO A 774 27.06 19.73 -30.62
CA PRO A 774 26.62 21.08 -30.30
C PRO A 774 25.88 21.19 -28.96
N GLU A 775 25.07 20.19 -28.63
CA GLU A 775 24.32 20.12 -27.38
C GLU A 775 25.23 20.09 -26.14
N CYS A 776 26.33 19.33 -26.15
CA CYS A 776 27.28 19.28 -25.04
C CYS A 776 28.00 20.61 -24.86
N LEU A 777 28.38 21.24 -25.99
CA LEU A 777 29.07 22.53 -26.00
C LEU A 777 28.18 23.63 -25.41
N GLU A 778 26.90 23.65 -25.79
CA GLU A 778 25.90 24.58 -25.25
C GLU A 778 25.82 24.51 -23.72
N TYR A 779 25.73 23.32 -23.12
CA TYR A 779 25.65 23.19 -21.65
C TYR A 779 26.93 23.63 -20.93
N PHE A 780 28.12 23.37 -21.51
CA PHE A 780 29.37 23.88 -20.94
C PHE A 780 29.46 25.40 -21.02
N LEU A 781 29.04 26.01 -22.13
CA LEU A 781 29.01 27.46 -22.28
C LEU A 781 28.02 28.10 -21.32
N ARG A 782 26.84 27.49 -21.11
CA ARG A 782 25.90 27.97 -20.10
C ARG A 782 26.44 27.85 -18.67
N ALA A 783 27.17 26.78 -18.35
CA ALA A 783 27.84 26.67 -17.05
C ALA A 783 28.86 27.79 -16.84
N LEU A 784 29.66 28.11 -17.87
CA LEU A 784 30.58 29.26 -17.84
C LEU A 784 29.84 30.59 -17.69
N ALA A 785 28.71 30.78 -18.37
CA ALA A 785 27.89 31.99 -18.25
C ALA A 785 27.39 32.20 -16.81
N SER A 786 26.93 31.11 -16.16
CA SER A 786 26.49 31.15 -14.76
C SER A 786 27.62 31.48 -13.79
N MET A 787 28.84 31.02 -14.06
CA MET A 787 30.00 31.38 -13.24
C MET A 787 30.45 32.81 -13.52
N ALA A 788 30.37 33.25 -14.78
CA ALA A 788 30.76 34.57 -15.23
C ALA A 788 29.90 35.69 -14.62
N SER A 789 28.59 35.45 -14.43
CA SER A 789 27.69 36.43 -13.81
C SER A 789 28.04 36.77 -12.36
N ASN A 790 28.76 35.87 -11.67
CA ASN A 790 29.14 36.02 -10.27
C ASN A 790 30.63 36.36 -10.10
N LEU A 791 31.33 36.68 -11.19
CA LEU A 791 32.71 37.16 -11.13
C LEU A 791 32.76 38.56 -10.51
N THR A 792 33.68 38.73 -9.58
CA THR A 792 34.15 40.02 -9.05
C THR A 792 35.55 40.32 -9.59
N THR A 793 35.98 41.59 -9.56
CA THR A 793 37.33 42.01 -9.97
C THR A 793 38.43 41.20 -9.26
N GLU A 794 38.30 41.00 -7.94
CA GLU A 794 39.23 40.19 -7.15
C GLU A 794 39.27 38.72 -7.61
N SER A 795 38.10 38.11 -7.84
CA SER A 795 38.02 36.72 -8.28
C SER A 795 38.61 36.51 -9.68
N PHE A 796 38.48 37.52 -10.54
CA PHE A 796 38.97 37.50 -11.91
C PHE A 796 40.50 37.63 -11.96
N ASP A 797 41.08 38.52 -11.15
CA ASP A 797 42.54 38.63 -11.03
C ASP A 797 43.16 37.33 -10.52
N LEU A 798 42.51 36.69 -9.53
CA LEU A 798 42.91 35.38 -9.01
C LEU A 798 42.79 34.24 -10.03
N LEU A 799 41.85 34.32 -10.99
CA LEU A 799 41.74 33.40 -12.12
C LEU A 799 42.88 33.60 -13.12
N CYS A 800 43.20 34.85 -13.45
CA CYS A 800 44.30 35.23 -14.34
C CYS A 800 45.67 34.87 -13.76
N GLN A 801 45.85 34.94 -12.44
CA GLN A 801 47.08 34.50 -11.77
C GLN A 801 47.25 32.98 -11.78
N ALA A 802 46.16 32.22 -11.68
CA ALA A 802 46.18 30.76 -11.64
C ALA A 802 46.41 30.11 -13.03
N GLN A 803 46.07 30.79 -14.11
CA GLN A 803 46.27 30.34 -15.49
C GLN A 803 46.90 31.45 -16.33
N LYS A 804 48.18 31.28 -16.69
CA LYS A 804 48.84 32.13 -17.70
C LYS A 804 47.99 32.11 -18.97
N ASP A 805 47.59 33.28 -19.46
CA ASP A 805 46.72 33.51 -20.63
C ASP A 805 45.25 33.07 -20.50
N CYS A 806 44.71 32.93 -19.27
CA CYS A 806 43.29 32.64 -19.03
C CYS A 806 42.37 33.60 -19.80
N PHE A 807 42.67 34.89 -19.75
CA PHE A 807 41.86 35.92 -20.36
C PHE A 807 41.85 35.88 -21.90
N GLY A 808 43.03 35.77 -22.53
CA GLY A 808 43.13 35.63 -23.99
C GLY A 808 42.48 34.34 -24.48
N THR A 809 42.63 33.26 -23.72
CA THR A 809 41.97 31.98 -23.99
C THR A 809 40.44 32.09 -23.85
N LEU A 810 39.93 32.77 -22.83
CA LEU A 810 38.50 33.00 -22.61
C LEU A 810 37.88 33.83 -23.73
N LEU A 811 38.49 34.97 -24.06
CA LEU A 811 38.00 35.86 -25.11
C LEU A 811 38.03 35.17 -26.49
N GLY A 812 39.14 34.51 -26.84
CA GLY A 812 39.25 33.76 -28.10
C GLY A 812 38.22 32.63 -28.21
N ARG A 813 37.88 31.96 -27.10
CA ARG A 813 36.85 30.91 -27.07
C ARG A 813 35.44 31.48 -27.15
N ILE A 814 35.14 32.62 -26.51
CA ILE A 814 33.85 33.30 -26.65
C ILE A 814 33.62 33.67 -28.12
N VAL A 815 34.61 34.31 -28.75
CA VAL A 815 34.54 34.72 -30.17
C VAL A 815 34.34 33.52 -31.08
N SER A 816 35.10 32.42 -30.90
CA SER A 816 34.93 31.20 -31.68
C SER A 816 33.53 30.57 -31.55
N ASN A 817 32.84 30.76 -30.42
CA ASN A 817 31.51 30.22 -30.19
C ASN A 817 30.39 31.15 -30.67
N LEU A 818 30.66 32.45 -30.87
CA LEU A 818 29.73 33.36 -31.56
C LEU A 818 29.53 32.97 -33.04
N ASP A 819 30.48 32.24 -33.62
CA ASP A 819 30.43 31.67 -34.97
C ASP A 819 29.89 30.23 -35.02
N ALA A 820 29.46 29.65 -33.90
CA ALA A 820 28.96 28.28 -33.88
C ALA A 820 27.64 28.15 -34.65
N ASP A 821 27.43 27.04 -35.37
CA ASP A 821 26.20 26.82 -36.18
C ASP A 821 24.92 26.79 -35.34
N THR A 822 25.00 26.41 -34.07
CA THR A 822 23.83 26.25 -33.19
C THR A 822 23.48 27.53 -32.43
N PRO A 823 22.22 27.99 -32.50
CA PRO A 823 21.77 29.20 -31.79
C PRO A 823 22.05 29.16 -30.28
N GLY A 824 21.91 28.00 -29.64
CA GLY A 824 22.12 27.84 -28.20
C GLY A 824 23.55 28.15 -27.75
N CYS A 825 24.57 27.76 -28.54
CA CYS A 825 25.96 28.10 -28.26
C CYS A 825 26.22 29.60 -28.40
N ARG A 826 25.64 30.24 -29.43
CA ARG A 826 25.79 31.69 -29.65
C ARG A 826 25.14 32.51 -28.52
N ILE A 827 23.94 32.12 -28.08
CA ILE A 827 23.26 32.74 -26.93
C ILE A 827 24.11 32.60 -25.66
N ALA A 828 24.62 31.40 -25.37
CA ALA A 828 25.46 31.19 -24.19
C ALA A 828 26.77 32.00 -24.26
N ALA A 829 27.36 32.17 -25.45
CA ALA A 829 28.55 33.02 -25.64
C ALA A 829 28.25 34.50 -25.35
N LEU A 830 27.09 35.01 -25.77
CA LEU A 830 26.63 36.37 -25.43
C LEU A 830 26.42 36.53 -23.91
N ASP A 831 25.86 35.52 -23.24
CA ASP A 831 25.68 35.56 -21.78
C ASP A 831 27.01 35.51 -21.01
N ILE A 832 28.00 34.74 -21.46
CA ILE A 832 29.36 34.81 -20.88
C ILE A 832 29.90 36.23 -21.06
N LEU A 833 29.74 36.81 -22.25
CA LEU A 833 30.28 38.14 -22.55
C LEU A 833 29.65 39.24 -21.68
N ARG A 834 28.34 39.16 -21.42
CA ARG A 834 27.62 40.02 -20.45
C ARG A 834 28.25 40.00 -19.05
N GLY A 835 28.85 38.89 -18.64
CA GLY A 835 29.53 38.80 -17.33
C GLY A 835 30.98 39.24 -17.33
N VAL A 836 31.65 39.20 -18.49
CA VAL A 836 33.10 39.35 -18.58
C VAL A 836 33.52 40.69 -19.20
N TYR A 837 32.66 41.37 -19.97
CA TYR A 837 33.05 42.58 -20.70
C TYR A 837 33.66 43.68 -19.82
N ARG A 838 33.25 43.75 -18.55
CA ARG A 838 33.75 44.72 -17.55
C ARG A 838 35.24 44.56 -17.25
N TYR A 839 35.80 43.39 -17.55
CA TYR A 839 37.21 43.05 -17.35
C TYR A 839 38.04 43.17 -18.63
N ILE A 840 37.41 43.50 -19.76
CA ILE A 840 38.08 43.68 -21.05
C ILE A 840 38.63 45.10 -21.12
N ASP A 841 39.86 45.24 -21.62
CA ASP A 841 40.40 46.57 -21.95
C ASP A 841 39.70 47.14 -23.18
N TYR A 842 39.76 48.46 -23.35
CA TYR A 842 39.03 49.11 -24.43
C TYR A 842 39.47 48.67 -25.84
N ILE A 843 40.68 48.14 -25.99
CA ILE A 843 41.29 47.82 -27.29
C ILE A 843 40.77 46.49 -27.80
N ARG A 844 40.79 45.48 -26.94
CA ARG A 844 40.17 44.19 -27.22
C ARG A 844 38.65 44.32 -27.35
N THR A 845 38.06 45.32 -26.68
CA THR A 845 36.66 45.69 -26.90
C THR A 845 36.38 46.16 -28.34
N LEU A 846 37.29 46.89 -29.01
CA LEU A 846 37.05 47.32 -30.40
C LEU A 846 36.96 46.14 -31.38
N GLU A 847 37.82 45.13 -31.22
CA GLU A 847 37.75 43.90 -32.01
C GLU A 847 36.47 43.10 -31.71
N LEU A 848 36.10 43.01 -30.44
CA LEU A 848 34.90 42.33 -29.98
C LEU A 848 33.61 43.00 -30.49
N LEU A 849 33.54 44.33 -30.48
CA LEU A 849 32.40 45.08 -31.00
C LEU A 849 32.18 44.78 -32.49
N TYR A 850 33.25 44.62 -33.27
CA TYR A 850 33.13 44.22 -34.66
C TYR A 850 32.56 42.81 -34.81
N GLN A 851 33.04 41.85 -34.00
CA GLN A 851 32.53 40.47 -34.00
C GLN A 851 31.04 40.37 -33.60
N LEU A 852 30.60 41.20 -32.65
CA LEU A 852 29.19 41.29 -32.24
C LEU A 852 28.32 41.93 -33.32
N VAL A 853 28.78 43.02 -33.95
CA VAL A 853 28.05 43.69 -35.04
C VAL A 853 27.98 42.82 -36.29
N GLN A 854 28.95 41.94 -36.54
CA GLN A 854 28.83 40.94 -37.62
C GLN A 854 27.65 39.99 -37.44
N ARG A 855 27.11 39.83 -36.22
CA ARG A 855 25.90 39.01 -35.95
C ARG A 855 24.62 39.64 -36.50
N VAL A 856 24.68 40.83 -37.11
CA VAL A 856 23.53 41.39 -37.81
C VAL A 856 23.13 40.56 -39.04
N ASN A 857 24.03 39.72 -39.53
CA ASN A 857 23.75 38.72 -40.56
C ASN A 857 23.32 37.34 -40.01
N ASP A 858 23.02 37.22 -38.70
CA ASP A 858 22.57 35.96 -38.11
C ASP A 858 21.16 35.60 -38.59
N CYS A 859 20.90 34.31 -38.81
CA CYS A 859 19.58 33.81 -39.21
C CYS A 859 18.51 33.95 -38.11
N VAL A 860 18.92 34.18 -36.85
CA VAL A 860 18.03 34.33 -35.69
C VAL A 860 18.02 35.78 -35.22
N SER A 861 16.94 36.51 -35.52
CA SER A 861 16.83 37.95 -35.25
C SER A 861 16.99 38.34 -33.78
N SER A 862 16.60 37.49 -32.82
CA SER A 862 16.76 37.78 -31.39
C SER A 862 18.23 37.82 -30.96
N ILE A 863 19.10 36.98 -31.55
CA ILE A 863 20.54 36.93 -31.23
C ILE A 863 21.21 38.21 -31.75
N THR A 864 20.83 38.65 -32.95
CA THR A 864 21.27 39.93 -33.51
C THR A 864 20.91 41.09 -32.60
N VAL A 865 19.65 41.16 -32.17
CA VAL A 865 19.16 42.24 -31.30
C VAL A 865 19.88 42.23 -29.95
N ASP A 866 20.02 41.05 -29.31
CA ASP A 866 20.78 40.89 -28.06
C ASP A 866 22.25 41.31 -28.19
N SER A 867 22.89 41.00 -29.32
CA SER A 867 24.28 41.38 -29.61
C SER A 867 24.43 42.90 -29.74
N LEU A 868 23.47 43.55 -30.42
CA LEU A 868 23.47 45.01 -30.61
C LEU A 868 23.23 45.77 -29.29
N TYR A 869 22.32 45.28 -28.44
CA TYR A 869 22.14 45.87 -27.11
C TYR A 869 23.39 45.69 -26.24
N LEU A 870 24.03 44.51 -26.28
CA LEU A 870 25.28 44.28 -25.57
C LEU A 870 26.40 45.21 -26.05
N CYS A 871 26.48 45.52 -27.35
CA CYS A 871 27.41 46.55 -27.86
C CYS A 871 27.16 47.90 -27.18
N GLY A 872 25.89 48.30 -27.00
CA GLY A 872 25.52 49.53 -26.32
C GLY A 872 25.94 49.55 -24.84
N ASP A 873 25.70 48.44 -24.13
CA ASP A 873 26.08 48.28 -22.72
C ASP A 873 27.60 48.32 -22.52
N ILE A 874 28.37 47.67 -23.42
CA ILE A 874 29.83 47.67 -23.41
C ILE A 874 30.37 49.08 -23.61
N LEU A 875 29.84 49.81 -24.61
CA LEU A 875 30.26 51.19 -24.89
C LEU A 875 29.93 52.13 -23.72
N SER A 876 28.74 52.00 -23.14
CA SER A 876 28.33 52.82 -21.99
C SER A 876 29.28 52.63 -20.80
N PHE A 877 29.63 51.38 -20.49
CA PHE A 877 30.57 51.07 -19.41
C PHE A 877 31.97 51.66 -19.64
N HIS A 878 32.51 51.55 -20.86
CA HIS A 878 33.83 52.12 -21.16
C HIS A 878 33.82 53.65 -21.15
N GLN A 879 32.71 54.28 -21.50
CA GLN A 879 32.54 55.73 -21.39
C GLN A 879 32.51 56.18 -19.92
N GLU A 880 31.76 55.47 -19.07
CA GLU A 880 31.71 55.71 -17.63
C GLU A 880 33.10 55.53 -16.99
N LYS A 881 33.81 54.46 -17.35
CA LYS A 881 35.19 54.21 -16.88
C LYS A 881 36.17 55.29 -17.33
N ALA A 882 36.06 55.75 -18.58
CA ALA A 882 36.84 56.88 -19.07
C ALA A 882 36.53 58.18 -18.30
N ALA A 883 35.26 58.40 -17.93
CA ALA A 883 34.82 59.50 -17.07
C ALA A 883 35.46 59.45 -15.67
N GLU A 884 35.42 58.29 -15.01
CA GLU A 884 36.03 58.09 -13.68
C GLU A 884 37.56 58.24 -13.68
N ASP A 885 38.24 57.76 -14.72
CA ASP A 885 39.70 57.90 -14.84
C ASP A 885 40.10 59.36 -15.15
N SER A 886 39.24 60.13 -15.82
CA SER A 886 39.43 61.56 -16.04
C SER A 886 39.26 62.42 -14.77
N GLU A 887 38.42 61.99 -13.82
CA GLU A 887 38.25 62.69 -12.53
C GLU A 887 39.47 62.49 -11.59
N LYS A 888 40.24 61.41 -11.76
CA LYS A 888 41.47 61.14 -11.00
C LYS A 888 42.70 61.89 -11.54
N VAL A 889 42.62 62.42 -12.77
CA VAL A 889 43.69 63.21 -13.39
C VAL A 889 43.26 64.68 -13.42
N THR A 890 44.00 65.55 -12.72
CA THR A 890 43.71 66.99 -12.60
C THR A 890 43.92 67.76 -13.91
N THR A 891 43.07 67.53 -14.91
CA THR A 891 42.95 68.37 -16.11
C THR A 891 41.48 68.53 -16.50
N PRO A 892 40.85 69.69 -16.23
CA PRO A 892 39.45 69.92 -16.56
C PRO A 892 39.30 70.20 -18.06
N GLY A 893 38.45 69.44 -18.75
CA GLY A 893 37.91 69.84 -20.06
C GLY A 893 38.11 68.89 -21.25
N ARG A 894 38.68 67.69 -21.09
CA ARG A 894 38.66 66.68 -22.18
C ARG A 894 37.36 65.86 -22.12
N PRO A 895 36.55 65.81 -23.19
CA PRO A 895 35.35 64.99 -23.20
C PRO A 895 35.76 63.52 -23.27
N THR A 896 35.24 62.70 -22.35
CA THR A 896 35.48 61.26 -22.23
C THR A 896 34.67 60.50 -23.27
N LEU A 897 34.97 60.81 -24.53
CA LEU A 897 34.34 60.24 -25.71
C LEU A 897 35.19 59.09 -26.26
N LEU A 898 34.51 58.05 -26.70
CA LEU A 898 35.08 56.81 -27.23
C LEU A 898 35.40 56.93 -28.73
N VAL A 899 36.56 56.42 -29.16
CA VAL A 899 37.00 56.43 -30.57
C VAL A 899 36.72 55.07 -31.21
N ILE A 900 35.85 55.01 -32.22
CA ILE A 900 35.61 53.78 -32.99
C ILE A 900 36.09 53.99 -34.43
N ALA A 901 37.34 53.61 -34.70
CA ALA A 901 37.99 53.80 -36.00
C ALA A 901 37.58 52.76 -37.07
N ASN A 902 36.93 51.66 -36.68
CA ASN A 902 36.54 50.59 -37.61
C ASN A 902 35.36 51.02 -38.49
N ARG A 903 35.66 51.51 -39.69
CA ARG A 903 34.65 51.99 -40.67
C ARG A 903 33.69 50.89 -41.14
N GLU A 904 34.13 49.63 -41.20
CA GLU A 904 33.27 48.51 -41.61
C GLU A 904 32.25 48.14 -40.53
N LEU A 905 32.60 48.26 -39.25
CA LEU A 905 31.64 48.16 -38.14
C LEU A 905 30.51 49.19 -38.29
N LEU A 906 30.88 50.46 -38.46
CA LEU A 906 29.91 51.56 -38.60
C LEU A 906 29.05 51.39 -39.86
N ARG A 907 29.65 50.91 -40.95
CA ARG A 907 28.96 50.63 -42.21
C ARG A 907 27.91 49.53 -42.07
N LEU A 908 28.22 48.45 -41.34
CA LEU A 908 27.27 47.37 -41.05
C LEU A 908 26.08 47.89 -40.23
N LEU A 909 26.31 48.65 -39.16
CA LEU A 909 25.24 49.24 -38.35
C LEU A 909 24.32 50.15 -39.16
N VAL A 910 24.89 51.04 -39.97
CA VAL A 910 24.12 51.97 -40.81
C VAL A 910 23.36 51.21 -41.91
N LEU A 911 23.91 50.15 -42.49
CA LEU A 911 23.24 49.34 -43.51
C LEU A 911 21.93 48.72 -42.98
N HIS A 912 21.98 48.15 -41.77
CA HIS A 912 20.85 47.44 -41.17
C HIS A 912 19.83 48.36 -40.46
N VAL A 913 20.00 49.69 -40.55
CA VAL A 913 18.89 50.63 -40.25
C VAL A 913 17.71 50.41 -41.21
N ASP A 914 17.95 49.90 -42.43
CA ASP A 914 16.87 49.56 -43.38
C ASP A 914 16.47 48.06 -43.33
N ASP A 915 16.81 47.33 -42.27
CA ASP A 915 16.56 45.89 -42.23
C ASP A 915 15.07 45.55 -42.35
N SER A 916 14.78 44.47 -43.09
CA SER A 916 13.43 43.93 -43.25
C SER A 916 12.77 43.59 -41.92
N VAL A 917 13.55 43.14 -40.93
CA VAL A 917 13.11 42.83 -39.57
C VAL A 917 13.09 44.13 -38.74
N SER A 918 11.92 44.51 -38.23
CA SER A 918 11.75 45.76 -37.49
C SER A 918 12.58 45.82 -36.21
N GLU A 919 12.71 44.73 -35.47
CA GLU A 919 13.45 44.71 -34.19
C GLU A 919 14.95 44.97 -34.41
N ILE A 920 15.55 44.41 -35.46
CA ILE A 920 16.96 44.63 -35.81
C ILE A 920 17.20 46.09 -36.22
N SER A 921 16.29 46.62 -37.05
CA SER A 921 16.33 48.02 -37.49
C SER A 921 16.19 48.98 -36.29
N ASP A 922 15.28 48.70 -35.35
CA ASP A 922 15.10 49.49 -34.12
C ASP A 922 16.33 49.42 -33.19
N ALA A 923 16.93 48.23 -33.03
CA ALA A 923 18.13 48.05 -32.22
C ALA A 923 19.34 48.80 -32.82
N CYS A 924 19.53 48.75 -34.15
CA CYS A 924 20.58 49.51 -34.83
C CYS A 924 20.39 51.02 -34.67
N VAL A 925 19.16 51.53 -34.84
CA VAL A 925 18.84 52.95 -34.62
C VAL A 925 19.10 53.34 -33.18
N THR A 926 18.75 52.50 -32.22
CA THR A 926 18.97 52.76 -30.78
C THR A 926 20.45 52.84 -30.45
N LEU A 927 21.26 51.87 -30.91
CA LEU A 927 22.70 51.86 -30.70
C LEU A 927 23.38 53.07 -31.35
N LEU A 928 23.00 53.41 -32.60
CA LEU A 928 23.51 54.60 -33.29
C LEU A 928 23.11 55.89 -32.57
N LYS A 929 21.91 55.97 -31.97
CA LYS A 929 21.53 57.12 -31.13
C LYS A 929 22.37 57.21 -29.86
N GLN A 930 22.63 56.08 -29.19
CA GLN A 930 23.49 56.04 -28.01
C GLN A 930 24.91 56.50 -28.37
N MET A 931 25.50 55.96 -29.46
CA MET A 931 26.85 56.29 -29.92
C MET A 931 27.08 57.78 -30.13
N ARG A 932 26.05 58.57 -30.52
CA ARG A 932 26.15 60.03 -30.68
C ARG A 932 26.65 60.72 -29.40
N SER A 933 26.17 60.27 -28.25
CA SER A 933 26.48 60.85 -26.95
C SER A 933 27.77 60.29 -26.32
N MET A 934 28.25 59.15 -26.83
CA MET A 934 29.38 58.42 -26.25
C MET A 934 30.66 58.52 -27.08
N CYS A 935 30.58 58.79 -28.38
CA CYS A 935 31.70 58.68 -29.31
C CYS A 935 32.25 60.03 -29.78
N THR A 936 33.48 60.03 -30.28
CA THR A 936 34.16 61.24 -30.77
C THR A 936 33.47 61.87 -31.99
N GLN A 937 33.81 63.14 -32.25
CA GLN A 937 33.28 63.88 -33.42
C GLN A 937 33.61 63.18 -34.74
N LEU A 938 34.80 62.56 -34.87
CA LEU A 938 35.17 61.80 -36.07
C LEU A 938 34.32 60.54 -36.26
N THR A 939 34.09 59.77 -35.18
CA THR A 939 33.19 58.61 -35.22
C THR A 939 31.78 59.05 -35.64
N CYS A 940 31.29 60.15 -35.07
CA CYS A 940 30.00 60.74 -35.42
C CYS A 940 29.94 61.26 -36.87
N TYR A 941 31.05 61.83 -37.38
CA TYR A 941 31.17 62.31 -38.76
C TYR A 941 31.12 61.15 -39.75
N ASN A 942 31.82 60.06 -39.45
CA ASN A 942 31.81 58.84 -40.27
C ASN A 942 30.40 58.22 -40.34
N ILE A 943 29.66 58.20 -39.22
CA ILE A 943 28.25 57.75 -39.20
C ILE A 943 27.38 58.66 -40.08
N LYS A 944 27.52 59.99 -39.95
CA LYS A 944 26.79 60.98 -40.76
C LYS A 944 27.01 60.75 -42.26
N GLN A 945 28.26 60.60 -42.69
CA GLN A 945 28.60 60.36 -44.09
C GLN A 945 27.98 59.06 -44.60
N LEU A 946 28.08 57.97 -43.83
CA LEU A 946 27.49 56.68 -44.20
C LEU A 946 25.96 56.73 -44.29
N CYS A 947 25.30 57.50 -43.42
CA CYS A 947 23.86 57.74 -43.50
C CYS A 947 23.47 58.52 -44.76
N GLU A 948 24.25 59.53 -45.16
CA GLU A 948 24.04 60.30 -46.39
C GLU A 948 24.19 59.45 -47.66
N GLU A 949 25.26 58.64 -47.73
CA GLU A 949 25.49 57.70 -48.84
C GLU A 949 24.35 56.68 -49.01
N ARG A 950 23.65 56.33 -47.92
CA ARG A 950 22.53 55.37 -47.93
C ARG A 950 21.16 56.00 -48.12
N LEU A 951 20.96 57.27 -47.77
CA LEU A 951 19.68 57.98 -47.88
C LEU A 951 19.12 57.99 -49.31
N GLU A 952 20.01 57.99 -50.31
CA GLU A 952 19.66 57.93 -51.73
C GLU A 952 19.16 56.56 -52.20
N ARG A 953 19.50 55.47 -51.49
CA ARG A 953 19.33 54.09 -51.96
C ARG A 953 18.45 53.21 -51.06
N CYS A 954 17.90 53.75 -49.97
CA CYS A 954 17.13 53.00 -48.96
C CYS A 954 15.60 53.07 -49.18
N SER A 955 14.89 52.10 -48.60
CA SER A 955 13.44 51.98 -48.61
C SER A 955 12.75 52.74 -47.46
N ARG A 956 13.35 52.76 -46.25
CA ARG A 956 12.84 53.49 -45.07
C ARG A 956 13.50 54.85 -44.86
N LYS A 957 13.33 55.78 -45.83
CA LYS A 957 13.98 57.11 -45.82
C LYS A 957 13.78 57.92 -44.53
N ALA A 958 12.60 57.85 -43.90
CA ALA A 958 12.30 58.60 -42.68
C ALA A 958 13.28 58.32 -41.52
N ARG A 959 13.66 57.06 -41.29
CA ARG A 959 14.57 56.68 -40.20
C ARG A 959 16.00 57.20 -40.41
N TYR A 960 16.46 57.21 -41.66
CA TYR A 960 17.77 57.78 -42.00
C TYR A 960 17.76 59.31 -41.94
N THR A 961 16.64 59.97 -42.27
CA THR A 961 16.49 61.42 -42.09
C THR A 961 16.52 61.79 -40.60
N ASP A 962 15.84 61.02 -39.74
CA ASP A 962 15.85 61.24 -38.29
C ASP A 962 17.24 61.02 -37.67
N LEU A 963 17.95 59.97 -38.09
CA LEU A 963 19.34 59.74 -37.67
C LEU A 963 20.26 60.84 -38.20
N LYS A 964 20.13 61.25 -39.47
CA LYS A 964 20.93 62.33 -40.04
C LYS A 964 20.75 63.65 -39.27
N ALA A 965 19.51 64.00 -38.92
CA ALA A 965 19.20 65.18 -38.11
C ALA A 965 19.89 65.15 -36.73
N LEU A 966 20.02 63.95 -36.14
CA LEU A 966 20.68 63.74 -34.84
C LEU A 966 22.22 63.93 -34.89
N TYR A 967 22.81 63.88 -36.09
CA TYR A 967 24.25 64.07 -36.33
C TYR A 967 24.55 65.35 -37.13
N GLU A 968 23.56 66.21 -37.35
CA GLU A 968 23.63 67.33 -38.29
C GLU A 968 24.61 68.43 -37.83
N ASP A 969 24.79 68.57 -36.52
CA ASP A 969 25.67 69.50 -35.81
C ASP A 969 27.16 69.08 -35.77
N VAL A 970 27.51 67.90 -36.31
CA VAL A 970 28.90 67.43 -36.43
C VAL A 970 29.66 68.24 -37.50
N GLN A 971 30.79 68.85 -37.12
CA GLN A 971 31.65 69.70 -37.97
C GLN A 971 32.37 68.90 -39.08
N SER A 972 32.76 69.57 -40.17
CA SER A 972 33.39 68.94 -41.35
C SER A 972 34.86 68.56 -41.12
N ALA A 973 35.35 67.62 -41.94
CA ALA A 973 36.57 66.82 -41.80
C ALA A 973 37.96 67.48 -41.52
N PRO A 974 38.29 68.78 -41.73
CA PRO A 974 39.69 69.20 -41.63
C PRO A 974 40.26 69.36 -40.22
N ALA A 975 39.43 69.38 -39.16
CA ALA A 975 39.88 69.63 -37.78
C ALA A 975 40.05 68.35 -36.93
N ALA A 976 39.61 67.19 -37.42
CA ALA A 976 39.59 65.93 -36.66
C ALA A 976 40.76 64.99 -36.97
N ASP A 977 41.45 65.13 -38.12
CA ASP A 977 42.47 64.18 -38.56
C ASP A 977 43.81 64.29 -37.79
N GLU A 978 44.23 65.47 -37.34
CA GLU A 978 45.57 65.67 -36.75
C GLU A 978 45.63 65.38 -35.24
N GLU A 979 44.65 65.83 -34.46
CA GLU A 979 44.63 65.64 -32.99
C GLU A 979 44.29 64.18 -32.62
N GLU A 980 43.50 63.49 -33.46
CA GLU A 980 42.99 62.14 -33.21
C GLU A 980 43.91 61.04 -33.77
N MET A 981 44.66 61.29 -34.88
CA MET A 981 45.78 60.42 -35.25
C MET A 981 46.86 60.42 -34.16
N LEU A 982 47.12 61.56 -33.51
CA LEU A 982 48.04 61.65 -32.39
C LEU A 982 47.53 60.88 -31.16
N LEU A 983 46.25 61.02 -30.79
CA LEU A 983 45.65 60.26 -29.68
C LEU A 983 45.58 58.75 -29.94
N THR A 984 45.28 58.33 -31.18
CA THR A 984 45.24 56.91 -31.55
C THR A 984 46.66 56.32 -31.53
N ARG A 985 47.67 57.04 -32.02
CA ARG A 985 49.09 56.62 -31.99
C ARG A 985 49.68 56.64 -30.57
N GLU A 986 49.36 57.65 -29.76
CA GLU A 986 49.79 57.74 -28.36
C GLU A 986 49.18 56.62 -27.52
N TYR A 987 47.90 56.30 -27.74
CA TYR A 987 47.23 55.20 -27.07
C TYR A 987 47.73 53.83 -27.55
N GLU A 988 47.94 53.63 -28.85
CA GLU A 988 48.60 52.44 -29.42
C GLU A 988 50.04 52.27 -28.90
N GLU A 989 50.81 53.36 -28.75
CA GLU A 989 52.16 53.34 -28.18
C GLU A 989 52.16 53.04 -26.67
N GLU A 990 51.20 53.58 -25.91
CA GLU A 990 51.06 53.33 -24.47
C GLU A 990 50.60 51.90 -24.17
N VAL A 991 49.85 51.31 -25.09
CA VAL A 991 49.42 49.91 -25.05
C VAL A 991 50.54 48.98 -25.45
N ALA A 992 51.24 49.28 -26.55
CA ALA A 992 52.46 48.57 -26.90
C ALA A 992 53.52 48.69 -25.79
N LYS A 993 53.52 49.77 -25.00
CA LYS A 993 54.38 49.95 -23.83
C LYS A 993 53.92 49.10 -22.64
N ARG A 994 52.62 49.04 -22.33
CA ARG A 994 52.07 48.15 -21.28
C ARG A 994 52.20 46.67 -21.63
N GLU A 995 52.03 46.28 -22.89
CA GLU A 995 52.29 44.92 -23.37
C GLU A 995 53.77 44.57 -23.28
N ARG A 996 54.68 45.50 -23.64
CA ARG A 996 56.12 45.36 -23.40
C ARG A 996 56.48 45.29 -21.91
N GLU A 997 55.77 46.01 -21.04
CA GLU A 997 55.94 45.96 -19.57
C GLU A 997 55.41 44.64 -18.98
N HIS A 998 54.30 44.10 -19.50
CA HIS A 998 53.77 42.77 -19.15
C HIS A 998 54.69 41.63 -19.63
N GLU A 999 55.25 41.73 -20.84
CA GLU A 999 56.26 40.81 -21.34
C GLU A 999 57.59 40.92 -20.58
N ASN A 1000 57.99 42.14 -20.16
CA ASN A 1000 59.21 42.35 -19.37
C ASN A 1000 59.06 41.89 -17.92
N MET A 1001 57.89 42.05 -17.29
CA MET A 1001 57.58 41.42 -15.99
C MET A 1001 57.57 39.89 -16.08
N GLY A 1002 57.21 39.33 -17.25
CA GLY A 1002 57.37 37.91 -17.56
C GLY A 1002 58.83 37.46 -17.74
N LYS A 1003 59.72 38.34 -18.21
CA LYS A 1003 61.15 38.05 -18.40
C LYS A 1003 62.00 38.28 -17.14
N THR A 1004 61.59 39.16 -16.23
CA THR A 1004 62.39 39.47 -15.01
C THR A 1004 62.23 38.44 -13.89
N LEU A 1005 61.28 37.50 -14.00
CA LEU A 1005 61.14 36.31 -13.15
C LEU A 1005 61.54 35.00 -13.86
N GLY A 1006 62.07 35.12 -15.08
CA GLY A 1006 62.48 34.00 -15.94
C GLY A 1006 64.00 33.93 -16.13
N CYS A 1007 64.77 33.95 -15.05
CA CYS A 1007 66.19 33.58 -15.09
C CYS A 1007 66.50 32.58 -13.97
N GLN A 1008 65.99 31.35 -14.14
CA GLN A 1008 66.66 30.14 -13.66
C GLN A 1008 66.55 29.10 -14.77
N ASP A 1009 67.69 28.50 -15.09
CA ASP A 1009 67.99 27.73 -16.30
C ASP A 1009 67.03 26.55 -16.59
N PRO A 1010 66.80 26.23 -17.88
CA PRO A 1010 66.06 25.06 -18.33
C PRO A 1010 67.02 23.85 -18.38
N THR A 1011 67.40 23.30 -17.23
CA THR A 1011 67.94 21.94 -17.16
C THR A 1011 67.46 21.29 -15.87
N VAL A 1012 67.05 20.02 -15.96
CA VAL A 1012 66.46 19.18 -14.90
C VAL A 1012 64.94 19.34 -14.71
N LEU A 1013 64.16 18.75 -15.62
CA LEU A 1013 62.93 18.02 -15.28
C LEU A 1013 62.40 17.25 -16.51
N ASP A 1014 63.29 16.50 -17.14
CA ASP A 1014 62.93 15.44 -18.08
C ASP A 1014 63.22 14.11 -17.37
N THR A 1015 62.33 13.74 -16.43
CA THR A 1015 62.20 12.42 -15.78
C THR A 1015 61.17 12.57 -14.66
N ASN A 1016 59.88 12.46 -14.99
CA ASN A 1016 58.82 11.90 -14.11
C ASN A 1016 57.40 11.95 -14.71
N THR A 1017 57.26 11.93 -16.04
CA THR A 1017 55.99 11.58 -16.72
C THR A 1017 55.81 10.07 -16.86
N LYS A 1018 56.02 9.35 -15.76
CA LYS A 1018 55.55 7.96 -15.53
C LYS A 1018 55.30 7.77 -14.04
N ASN A 1019 54.23 8.37 -13.55
CA ASN A 1019 53.31 7.84 -12.54
C ASN A 1019 52.39 8.97 -12.09
N ASN A 1020 51.08 8.71 -12.15
CA ASN A 1020 49.95 9.55 -11.74
C ASN A 1020 49.49 10.64 -12.72
N LYS A 1021 48.52 10.29 -13.59
CA LYS A 1021 47.15 10.82 -13.52
C LYS A 1021 46.20 10.06 -14.44
#